data_AF-A0A377IT00-F1
#
_entry.id   AF-A0A377IT00-F1
#
_cell.length_a   1.000
_cell.length_b   1.000
_cell.length_c   1.000
_cell.angle_alpha   90.00
_cell.angle_beta   90.00
_cell.angle_gamma   90.00
#
_symmetry.space_group_name_H-M   'P 1'
#
loop_
_entity.id
_entity.type
_entity.pdbx_description
1 polymer ?
#
loop_
_entity_poly.entity_id
_entity_poly.type
_entity_poly.pdbx_seq_one_letter_code
_entity_poly.pdbx_strand_id
1 'polypeptide(L)'
;MLSQTFREYAQEKSDPFYASIVCSDNKTGQSKNEDNDDIKFSELPIKPSTRLEDILSTYEKAQKENKRFIIFSTYQSALRIKEAQEAGLNGIDLIICDEAHRTVGAMYSTNERDDKNAFTLCHSDGNIKATKRLYMTATPKVYSESSKAKAKESDNIIYSMDDAETFGEEIYTLNFERAIALDLLTDYKVIILAVRSENLSGVTNSVNKKISQLEAKGTKLDKKLINNEFVCKIVGTHKGLAKQDVIALDDENKEDNDLKSKRDTFVSQRAISFCKSIQTSKNIKDSFETIMECYDEELKKKSFKNLQISIDHIDGTMNCKERLDKLENLNQFQPNTCKVLSNARCLSEGVDVPALDSVIFFDGKSAMVDIIQAVGRVMRKAKNKKRGYIILPIALRESEIKNLDEAVKNTNFKNIWKVLKALRSHDTSLVDEATFKEKIKIFGSDDASNPDDEEELKKDKTEQAPNDPKEAQKTLFDAIFLKDLANAVYNVMPTKLGDRNYWENFAKKTGNIAKTLNERLKELFGKNPEIFDNFLTSLRDNIHQSIKEEEALDMIISHIITKPIFDALFGDNIKNPIAKALDKMVLKLSDLGLEGETKDLKNLYESVKTEAARAKSPKSQQELIKNLYNTFFKEAFRKQSEKLGIVYTPIEVVDFILRATNGILKKHFNTDFNDKNITIFDPFTGTGSFIARLLSKESDLISDEALKEKFLNHLFAFDIVLLSYYIALINITQAAQNRDSSLKNFKNIALTDSLDYFEEKNDKGVFPLFEDLKENKEIKTTLANQKIQVIIGNPPYSAGQKSQNDNNQNLTHPKLEKWVYETYGKNSTAKVGKTTRDALIQSIRMASDLLKDKGVLGFVVNGSFIDSKSADGFRKCVAKDFAHLYALNLRGNQRTSGEVSKKEGGKIFDSGSRATVAIIFFVKDKSVQNSAIHYYEVEDYLKREAKLHSLAGFENLESVPFKEITPNDKGDWINQRNDGFEKLIPLKRDKTSKILNTIFDLDSNGVKTNRDPWVYNFSPNALMNSVQNCIDTYNADLKRFNERFREAFKQRAQGVKKADLYKHLSDQEITTDKTKIAWTRSLKQGFIKNENLPESGMERVRLAMYRPFNKQWLYWDKTWNDGQYQLPKIFPDKSARNVVINTGVGNGKDFSALVSDFISDFSLISPNQAYPLYYYDDLGNRYNAISGYALNLFKRH
;
A
#
# COMPACT_ATOMS: atom_id res chain seq x y z
N MET A 1 -7.73 -15.99 -39.04
CA MET A 1 -6.38 -16.28 -38.50
C MET A 1 -5.65 -17.32 -39.34
N LEU A 2 -5.94 -18.63 -39.24
CA LEU A 2 -5.17 -19.67 -39.97
C LEU A 2 -4.97 -19.38 -41.46
N SER A 3 -6.06 -19.04 -42.17
CA SER A 3 -6.01 -18.68 -43.60
C SER A 3 -5.24 -17.39 -43.89
N GLN A 4 -5.19 -16.46 -42.93
CA GLN A 4 -4.42 -15.21 -43.04
C GLN A 4 -2.94 -15.52 -42.84
N THR A 5 -2.57 -16.22 -41.77
CA THR A 5 -1.18 -16.63 -41.51
C THR A 5 -0.58 -17.40 -42.68
N PHE A 6 -1.34 -18.32 -43.27
CA PHE A 6 -0.89 -19.05 -44.46
C PHE A 6 -0.69 -18.13 -45.67
N ARG A 7 -1.64 -17.22 -45.96
CA ARG A 7 -1.54 -16.28 -47.09
C ARG A 7 -0.34 -15.36 -46.97
N GLU A 8 -0.20 -14.70 -45.83
CA GLU A 8 0.91 -13.77 -45.57
C GLU A 8 2.25 -14.51 -45.63
N TYR A 9 2.34 -15.70 -45.04
CA TYR A 9 3.57 -16.51 -45.13
C TYR A 9 3.86 -16.95 -46.57
N ALA A 10 2.84 -17.28 -47.35
CA ALA A 10 3.01 -17.68 -48.75
C ALA A 10 3.42 -16.50 -49.65
N GLN A 11 3.00 -15.28 -49.33
CA GLN A 11 3.39 -14.04 -50.01
C GLN A 11 4.83 -13.62 -49.67
N GLU A 12 5.20 -13.70 -48.39
CA GLU A 12 6.49 -13.21 -47.87
C GLU A 12 7.59 -14.28 -47.80
N LYS A 13 7.36 -15.48 -48.37
CA LYS A 13 8.33 -16.59 -48.31
C LYS A 13 9.62 -16.25 -49.08
N SER A 14 10.77 -16.51 -48.47
CA SER A 14 12.07 -16.50 -49.15
C SER A 14 12.33 -17.80 -49.92
N ASP A 15 11.83 -18.92 -49.41
CA ASP A 15 12.13 -20.27 -49.91
C ASP A 15 10.85 -21.07 -50.26
N PRO A 16 10.91 -21.98 -51.25
CA PRO A 16 9.79 -22.87 -51.53
C PRO A 16 9.48 -23.80 -50.35
N PHE A 17 8.19 -23.97 -50.06
CA PHE A 17 7.72 -24.88 -49.02
C PHE A 17 6.49 -25.66 -49.48
N TYR A 18 6.25 -26.80 -48.83
CA TYR A 18 5.01 -27.53 -48.89
C TYR A 18 4.22 -27.33 -47.61
N ALA A 19 2.91 -27.12 -47.74
CA ALA A 19 2.04 -26.80 -46.62
C ALA A 19 0.93 -27.84 -46.46
N SER A 20 0.68 -28.26 -45.23
CA SER A 20 -0.55 -28.96 -44.86
C SER A 20 -1.43 -28.06 -44.00
N ILE A 21 -2.68 -27.82 -44.42
CA ILE A 21 -3.64 -26.99 -43.67
C ILE A 21 -4.60 -27.94 -42.92
N VAL A 22 -4.44 -28.02 -41.60
CA VAL A 22 -5.16 -28.96 -40.74
C VAL A 22 -6.29 -28.25 -40.00
N CYS A 23 -7.51 -28.32 -40.55
CA CYS A 23 -8.71 -27.77 -39.95
C CYS A 23 -9.99 -28.48 -40.46
N SER A 24 -11.05 -28.44 -39.66
CA SER A 24 -12.35 -29.08 -39.97
C SER A 24 -13.24 -28.27 -40.93
N ASP A 25 -12.87 -27.04 -41.29
CA ASP A 25 -13.64 -26.18 -42.19
C ASP A 25 -13.07 -26.20 -43.61
N ASN A 26 -13.78 -26.89 -44.52
CA ASN A 26 -13.39 -27.06 -45.92
C ASN A 26 -13.52 -25.78 -46.77
N LYS A 27 -14.05 -24.67 -46.21
CA LYS A 27 -14.11 -23.35 -46.87
C LYS A 27 -12.88 -22.48 -46.58
N THR A 28 -11.98 -22.95 -45.72
CA THR A 28 -10.73 -22.25 -45.33
C THR A 28 -9.74 -22.23 -46.49
N GLY A 29 -9.98 -21.39 -47.51
CA GLY A 29 -9.11 -21.32 -48.71
C GLY A 29 -9.80 -20.89 -50.01
N GLN A 30 -11.07 -20.49 -50.00
CA GLN A 30 -11.73 -19.94 -51.19
C GLN A 30 -11.62 -18.40 -51.21
N SER A 31 -10.88 -17.86 -52.19
CA SER A 31 -10.89 -16.43 -52.55
C SER A 31 -12.08 -16.11 -53.48
N LYS A 32 -12.57 -14.87 -53.46
CA LYS A 32 -13.75 -14.39 -54.21
C LYS A 32 -13.39 -13.82 -55.60
N ASN A 33 -12.12 -13.59 -55.90
CA ASN A 33 -11.65 -13.01 -57.17
C ASN A 33 -10.64 -13.94 -57.83
N GLU A 34 -11.04 -14.63 -58.91
CA GLU A 34 -10.16 -15.54 -59.66
C GLU A 34 -9.11 -14.79 -60.52
N ASP A 35 -9.18 -13.46 -60.61
CA ASP A 35 -8.43 -12.69 -61.61
C ASP A 35 -7.38 -11.69 -61.05
N ASN A 36 -7.13 -11.59 -59.73
CA ASN A 36 -6.18 -10.57 -59.22
C ASN A 36 -5.38 -10.89 -57.93
N ASP A 37 -5.27 -12.16 -57.52
CA ASP A 37 -4.38 -12.57 -56.42
C ASP A 37 -3.26 -13.49 -56.96
N ASP A 38 -1.99 -13.12 -56.74
CA ASP A 38 -0.78 -13.90 -57.14
C ASP A 38 -0.62 -15.26 -56.41
N ILE A 39 -1.58 -15.67 -55.57
CA ILE A 39 -1.55 -16.96 -54.88
C ILE A 39 -2.88 -17.69 -55.05
N LYS A 40 -2.89 -18.64 -55.98
CA LYS A 40 -3.99 -19.57 -56.18
C LYS A 40 -3.94 -20.68 -55.11
N PHE A 41 -4.87 -20.68 -54.15
CA PHE A 41 -5.04 -21.77 -53.18
C PHE A 41 -5.26 -23.16 -53.82
N SER A 42 -5.64 -23.21 -55.09
CA SER A 42 -5.70 -24.44 -55.90
C SER A 42 -4.33 -25.07 -56.19
N GLU A 43 -3.22 -24.39 -55.87
CA GLU A 43 -1.85 -24.90 -56.03
C GLU A 43 -1.29 -25.59 -54.78
N LEU A 44 -2.09 -25.68 -53.70
CA LEU A 44 -1.76 -26.54 -52.58
C LEU A 44 -1.74 -28.02 -53.03
N PRO A 45 -0.79 -28.85 -52.54
CA PRO A 45 -0.71 -30.26 -52.91
C PRO A 45 -2.00 -31.03 -52.59
N ILE A 46 -2.69 -30.60 -51.52
CA ILE A 46 -3.94 -31.15 -51.01
C ILE A 46 -4.77 -30.00 -50.41
N LYS A 47 -6.11 -30.10 -50.51
CA LYS A 47 -7.04 -29.17 -49.86
C LYS A 47 -6.96 -29.26 -48.32
N PRO A 48 -7.41 -28.24 -47.58
CA PRO A 48 -7.50 -28.30 -46.12
C PRO A 48 -8.23 -29.57 -45.66
N SER A 49 -7.61 -30.33 -44.76
CA SER A 49 -8.09 -31.66 -44.35
C SER A 49 -7.72 -31.96 -42.91
N THR A 50 -8.53 -32.78 -42.24
CA THR A 50 -8.22 -33.36 -40.92
C THR A 50 -7.74 -34.81 -41.02
N ARG A 51 -7.57 -35.36 -42.23
CA ARG A 51 -7.16 -36.75 -42.45
C ARG A 51 -5.64 -36.89 -42.30
N LEU A 52 -5.22 -37.95 -41.62
CA LEU A 52 -3.80 -38.23 -41.36
C LEU A 52 -3.04 -38.51 -42.66
N GLU A 53 -3.67 -39.26 -43.57
CA GLU A 53 -3.09 -39.59 -44.88
C GLU A 53 -2.71 -38.35 -45.71
N ASP A 54 -3.49 -37.26 -45.58
CA ASP A 54 -3.25 -36.02 -46.31
C ASP A 54 -2.03 -35.25 -45.73
N ILE A 55 -1.82 -35.32 -44.41
CA ILE A 55 -0.65 -34.73 -43.76
C ILE A 55 0.61 -35.50 -44.16
N LEU A 56 0.56 -36.84 -44.09
CA LEU A 56 1.69 -37.72 -44.39
C LEU A 56 2.09 -37.68 -45.87
N SER A 57 1.13 -37.70 -46.79
CA SER A 57 1.43 -37.61 -48.23
C SER A 57 2.03 -36.27 -48.64
N THR A 58 1.63 -35.17 -47.98
CA THR A 58 2.27 -33.86 -48.19
C THR A 58 3.70 -33.85 -47.65
N TYR A 59 3.92 -34.49 -46.50
CA TYR A 59 5.25 -34.65 -45.91
C TYR A 59 6.20 -35.47 -46.79
N GLU A 60 5.75 -36.61 -47.33
CA GLU A 60 6.53 -37.44 -48.26
C GLU A 60 6.94 -36.67 -49.51
N LYS A 61 6.03 -35.87 -50.09
CA LYS A 61 6.36 -34.98 -51.22
C LYS A 61 7.43 -33.96 -50.85
N ALA A 62 7.34 -33.37 -49.66
CA ALA A 62 8.32 -32.41 -49.17
C ALA A 62 9.70 -33.03 -48.98
N GLN A 63 9.77 -34.24 -48.42
CA GLN A 63 11.02 -34.99 -48.30
C GLN A 63 11.62 -35.34 -49.65
N LYS A 64 10.82 -35.83 -50.60
CA LYS A 64 11.28 -36.25 -51.93
C LYS A 64 11.90 -35.09 -52.73
N GLU A 65 11.35 -33.89 -52.57
CA GLU A 65 11.84 -32.68 -53.25
C GLU A 65 12.80 -31.84 -52.39
N ASN A 66 13.17 -32.32 -51.20
CA ASN A 66 14.02 -31.62 -50.23
C ASN A 66 13.55 -30.17 -49.95
N LYS A 67 12.24 -29.99 -49.79
CA LYS A 67 11.60 -28.70 -49.50
C LYS A 67 11.16 -28.64 -48.04
N ARG A 68 11.04 -27.42 -47.51
CA ARG A 68 10.54 -27.19 -46.16
C ARG A 68 9.08 -27.65 -46.05
N PHE A 69 8.75 -28.40 -45.01
CA PHE A 69 7.38 -28.79 -44.71
C PHE A 69 6.81 -27.96 -43.56
N ILE A 70 5.63 -27.38 -43.74
CA ILE A 70 4.98 -26.52 -42.74
C ILE A 70 3.55 -27.00 -42.52
N ILE A 71 3.18 -27.19 -41.25
CA ILE A 71 1.82 -27.54 -40.85
C ILE A 71 1.15 -26.28 -40.29
N PHE A 72 0.11 -25.80 -40.96
CA PHE A 72 -0.76 -24.75 -40.45
C PHE A 72 -1.97 -25.44 -39.81
N SER A 73 -2.09 -25.39 -38.48
CA SER A 73 -3.16 -26.06 -37.75
C SER A 73 -3.88 -25.13 -36.78
N THR A 74 -5.15 -25.43 -36.51
CA THR A 74 -5.87 -24.88 -35.36
C THR A 74 -5.55 -25.67 -34.09
N TYR A 75 -5.57 -25.04 -32.90
CA TYR A 75 -5.38 -25.77 -31.64
C TYR A 75 -6.37 -26.94 -31.48
N GLN A 76 -7.61 -26.77 -31.93
CA GLN A 76 -8.63 -27.82 -31.91
C GLN A 76 -8.25 -29.04 -32.76
N SER A 77 -7.47 -28.83 -33.82
CA SER A 77 -6.98 -29.91 -34.69
C SER A 77 -5.57 -30.39 -34.33
N ALA A 78 -4.97 -29.90 -33.24
CA ALA A 78 -3.63 -30.29 -32.80
C ALA A 78 -3.52 -31.79 -32.48
N LEU A 79 -4.62 -32.43 -32.05
CA LEU A 79 -4.67 -33.88 -31.84
C LEU A 79 -4.35 -34.66 -33.13
N ARG A 80 -4.73 -34.15 -34.31
CA ARG A 80 -4.42 -34.80 -35.60
C ARG A 80 -2.93 -34.77 -35.92
N ILE A 81 -2.19 -33.79 -35.40
CA ILE A 81 -0.73 -33.74 -35.54
C ILE A 81 -0.09 -34.83 -34.67
N LYS A 82 -0.57 -35.00 -33.43
CA LYS A 82 -0.14 -36.09 -32.55
C LYS A 82 -0.36 -37.46 -33.20
N GLU A 83 -1.57 -37.70 -33.69
CA GLU A 83 -1.91 -38.95 -34.40
C GLU A 83 -1.06 -39.13 -35.67
N ALA A 84 -0.75 -38.06 -36.41
CA ALA A 84 0.14 -38.14 -37.56
C ALA A 84 1.58 -38.52 -37.16
N GLN A 85 2.09 -38.04 -36.01
CA GLN A 85 3.40 -38.46 -35.48
C GLN A 85 3.41 -39.92 -35.03
N GLU A 86 2.31 -40.41 -34.46
CA GLU A 86 2.13 -41.82 -34.12
C GLU A 86 2.08 -42.70 -35.39
N ALA A 87 1.56 -42.16 -36.50
CA ALA A 87 1.44 -42.84 -37.79
C ALA A 87 2.66 -42.70 -38.74
N GLY A 88 3.72 -41.98 -38.34
CA GLY A 88 4.97 -41.91 -39.11
C GLY A 88 5.49 -40.51 -39.47
N LEU A 89 4.86 -39.43 -39.01
CA LEU A 89 5.43 -38.08 -39.12
C LEU A 89 6.59 -37.93 -38.10
N ASN A 90 7.77 -37.48 -38.55
CA ASN A 90 8.92 -37.28 -37.66
C ASN A 90 8.67 -36.15 -36.63
N GLY A 91 9.61 -35.98 -35.69
CA GLY A 91 9.61 -34.85 -34.76
C GLY A 91 9.60 -33.50 -35.51
N ILE A 92 8.95 -32.48 -34.92
CA ILE A 92 8.86 -31.14 -35.50
C ILE A 92 10.03 -30.28 -35.00
N ASP A 93 10.79 -29.64 -35.89
CA ASP A 93 11.95 -28.83 -35.48
C ASP A 93 11.54 -27.59 -34.65
N LEU A 94 10.45 -26.93 -35.04
CA LEU A 94 9.95 -25.73 -34.40
C LEU A 94 8.42 -25.70 -34.41
N ILE A 95 7.82 -25.55 -33.23
CA ILE A 95 6.41 -25.18 -33.08
C ILE A 95 6.32 -23.70 -32.74
N ILE A 96 5.45 -22.98 -33.45
CA ILE A 96 5.10 -21.59 -33.14
C ILE A 96 3.67 -21.59 -32.59
N CYS A 97 3.54 -21.25 -31.32
CA CYS A 97 2.27 -21.12 -30.61
C CYS A 97 1.83 -19.65 -30.67
N ASP A 98 1.07 -19.29 -31.71
CA ASP A 98 0.44 -17.98 -31.81
C ASP A 98 -0.74 -17.87 -30.83
N GLU A 99 -0.99 -16.65 -30.36
CA GLU A 99 -1.91 -16.35 -29.26
C GLU A 99 -1.73 -17.26 -28.03
N ALA A 100 -0.46 -17.44 -27.62
CA ALA A 100 -0.04 -18.34 -26.55
C ALA A 100 -0.77 -18.11 -25.20
N HIS A 101 -1.33 -16.93 -24.97
CA HIS A 101 -2.16 -16.67 -23.79
C HIS A 101 -3.44 -17.52 -23.72
N ARG A 102 -3.78 -18.27 -24.78
CA ARG A 102 -4.88 -19.23 -24.81
C ARG A 102 -4.48 -20.64 -24.36
N THR A 103 -3.18 -20.94 -24.34
CA THR A 103 -2.67 -22.27 -23.98
C THR A 103 -2.61 -22.49 -22.46
N VAL A 104 -2.87 -21.44 -21.67
CA VAL A 104 -2.85 -21.47 -20.19
C VAL A 104 -4.00 -22.26 -19.51
N GLY A 105 -4.99 -22.75 -20.26
CA GLY A 105 -6.18 -23.41 -19.70
C GLY A 105 -7.22 -22.45 -19.10
N ALA A 106 -8.42 -22.97 -18.78
CA ALA A 106 -9.56 -22.18 -18.26
C ALA A 106 -9.90 -22.54 -16.81
N MET A 107 -10.12 -21.51 -15.98
CA MET A 107 -10.39 -21.65 -14.54
C MET A 107 -11.82 -22.12 -14.21
N TYR A 108 -12.79 -21.78 -15.06
CA TYR A 108 -14.21 -22.13 -14.92
C TYR A 108 -14.84 -22.25 -16.32
N SER A 109 -15.19 -23.47 -16.75
CA SER A 109 -16.08 -23.67 -17.91
C SER A 109 -17.03 -24.84 -17.67
N THR A 110 -18.32 -24.52 -17.69
CA THR A 110 -19.46 -25.45 -17.59
C THR A 110 -19.99 -25.89 -18.96
N ASN A 111 -19.34 -25.52 -20.07
CA ASN A 111 -19.81 -25.86 -21.41
C ASN A 111 -19.01 -27.06 -21.97
N GLU A 112 -19.72 -28.14 -22.29
CA GLU A 112 -19.16 -29.39 -22.87
C GLU A 112 -18.61 -29.22 -24.30
N ARG A 113 -18.75 -28.04 -24.94
CA ARG A 113 -18.27 -27.78 -26.31
C ARG A 113 -16.84 -27.27 -26.43
N ASP A 114 -16.20 -26.91 -25.32
CA ASP A 114 -14.77 -26.60 -25.31
C ASP A 114 -14.04 -27.91 -24.98
N ASP A 115 -13.48 -28.60 -25.97
CA ASP A 115 -12.60 -29.75 -25.73
C ASP A 115 -11.39 -29.28 -24.89
N LYS A 116 -11.51 -29.46 -23.57
CA LYS A 116 -10.72 -28.79 -22.51
C LYS A 116 -9.20 -29.02 -22.60
N ASN A 117 -8.73 -29.91 -23.46
CA ASN A 117 -7.32 -30.29 -23.57
C ASN A 117 -6.63 -29.84 -24.87
N ALA A 118 -7.35 -29.36 -25.90
CA ALA A 118 -6.74 -29.13 -27.21
C ALA A 118 -5.70 -27.98 -27.21
N PHE A 119 -5.97 -26.92 -26.43
CA PHE A 119 -5.08 -25.75 -26.33
C PHE A 119 -3.80 -26.00 -25.51
N THR A 120 -3.77 -27.03 -24.67
CA THR A 120 -2.62 -27.34 -23.81
C THR A 120 -1.70 -28.41 -24.40
N LEU A 121 -2.11 -29.09 -25.49
CA LEU A 121 -1.33 -30.17 -26.12
C LEU A 121 0.06 -29.72 -26.57
N CYS A 122 0.22 -28.43 -26.91
CA CYS A 122 1.49 -27.90 -27.41
C CYS A 122 2.62 -27.89 -26.36
N HIS A 123 2.32 -27.98 -25.06
CA HIS A 123 3.32 -27.77 -24.00
C HIS A 123 4.27 -28.95 -23.76
N SER A 124 3.92 -30.16 -24.18
CA SER A 124 4.68 -31.37 -23.83
C SER A 124 5.02 -32.21 -25.05
N ASP A 125 6.25 -32.72 -25.09
CA ASP A 125 6.70 -33.71 -26.07
C ASP A 125 5.94 -35.05 -25.96
N GLY A 126 5.30 -35.33 -24.82
CA GLY A 126 4.39 -36.46 -24.68
C GLY A 126 3.12 -36.34 -25.53
N ASN A 127 2.83 -35.14 -26.04
CA ASN A 127 1.70 -34.89 -26.93
C ASN A 127 2.14 -34.63 -28.37
N ILE A 128 2.99 -33.62 -28.60
CA ILE A 128 3.53 -33.31 -29.92
C ILE A 128 5.03 -33.19 -29.76
N LYS A 129 5.80 -34.11 -30.35
CA LYS A 129 7.26 -34.14 -30.26
C LYS A 129 7.85 -32.97 -31.05
N ALA A 130 8.57 -32.08 -30.37
CA ALA A 130 9.24 -30.96 -31.02
C ALA A 130 10.57 -30.57 -30.38
N THR A 131 11.54 -30.15 -31.20
CA THR A 131 12.87 -29.73 -30.73
C THR A 131 12.84 -28.36 -30.06
N LYS A 132 12.04 -27.43 -30.59
CA LYS A 132 11.87 -26.07 -30.04
C LYS A 132 10.42 -25.61 -30.09
N ARG A 133 10.03 -24.78 -29.13
CA ARG A 133 8.71 -24.14 -29.05
C ARG A 133 8.91 -22.64 -28.86
N LEU A 134 8.25 -21.84 -29.70
CA LEU A 134 8.20 -20.39 -29.58
C LEU A 134 6.76 -19.99 -29.24
N TYR A 135 6.58 -19.30 -28.13
CA TYR A 135 5.29 -18.78 -27.69
C TYR A 135 5.21 -17.30 -28.01
N MET A 136 4.19 -16.90 -28.78
CA MET A 136 3.98 -15.52 -29.20
C MET A 136 2.65 -15.04 -28.66
N THR A 137 2.64 -13.88 -27.99
CA THR A 137 1.40 -13.22 -27.63
C THR A 137 1.59 -11.74 -27.36
N ALA A 138 0.55 -10.96 -27.62
CA ALA A 138 0.46 -9.59 -27.14
C ALA A 138 -0.03 -9.50 -25.68
N THR A 139 -0.63 -10.54 -25.10
CA THR A 139 -1.32 -10.43 -23.78
C THR A 139 -1.01 -11.59 -22.84
N PRO A 140 0.21 -11.65 -22.26
CA PRO A 140 0.60 -12.78 -21.42
C PRO A 140 -0.35 -12.95 -20.22
N LYS A 141 -0.78 -14.19 -19.93
CA LYS A 141 -1.66 -14.52 -18.80
C LYS A 141 -0.88 -15.14 -17.65
N VAL A 142 -0.96 -14.51 -16.49
CA VAL A 142 -0.32 -14.94 -15.23
C VAL A 142 -1.37 -15.17 -14.15
N TYR A 143 -1.34 -16.33 -13.50
CA TYR A 143 -2.25 -16.70 -12.40
C TYR A 143 -1.56 -16.66 -11.04
N SER A 144 -2.29 -16.21 -10.00
CA SER A 144 -1.79 -16.23 -8.61
C SER A 144 -1.64 -17.65 -8.05
N GLU A 145 -0.84 -17.84 -6.99
CA GLU A 145 -0.73 -19.15 -6.33
C GLU A 145 -2.08 -19.65 -5.78
N SER A 146 -2.90 -18.74 -5.22
CA SER A 146 -4.25 -19.09 -4.76
C SER A 146 -5.16 -19.56 -5.91
N SER A 147 -4.94 -19.02 -7.11
CA SER A 147 -5.64 -19.40 -8.34
C SER A 147 -5.20 -20.79 -8.81
N LYS A 148 -3.88 -21.05 -8.79
CA LYS A 148 -3.28 -22.36 -9.10
C LYS A 148 -3.77 -23.45 -8.14
N ALA A 149 -3.87 -23.15 -6.84
CA ALA A 149 -4.37 -24.09 -5.83
C ALA A 149 -5.84 -24.50 -6.04
N LYS A 150 -6.74 -23.53 -6.28
CA LYS A 150 -8.16 -23.81 -6.53
C LYS A 150 -8.42 -24.62 -7.80
N ALA A 151 -7.59 -24.45 -8.83
CA ALA A 151 -7.72 -25.22 -10.05
C ALA A 151 -7.33 -26.70 -9.85
N LYS A 152 -6.29 -26.96 -9.04
CA LYS A 152 -5.92 -28.32 -8.60
C LYS A 152 -7.02 -29.01 -7.79
N GLU A 153 -7.76 -28.28 -6.96
CA GLU A 153 -8.93 -28.82 -6.23
C GLU A 153 -10.09 -29.22 -7.15
N SER A 154 -10.14 -28.67 -8.37
CA SER A 154 -11.22 -28.88 -9.35
C SER A 154 -10.80 -29.78 -10.52
N ASP A 155 -9.65 -30.46 -10.41
CA ASP A 155 -9.04 -31.31 -11.46
C ASP A 155 -8.80 -30.61 -12.82
N ASN A 156 -8.73 -29.27 -12.83
CA ASN A 156 -8.44 -28.51 -14.05
C ASN A 156 -6.94 -28.20 -14.14
N ILE A 157 -6.30 -28.57 -15.26
CA ILE A 157 -4.91 -28.19 -15.55
C ILE A 157 -4.90 -26.73 -16.03
N ILE A 158 -4.25 -25.86 -15.27
CA ILE A 158 -3.97 -24.47 -15.67
C ILE A 158 -2.47 -24.20 -15.65
N TYR A 159 -1.97 -23.51 -16.68
CA TYR A 159 -0.59 -23.06 -16.79
C TYR A 159 -0.52 -21.55 -16.60
N SER A 160 0.67 -21.00 -16.43
CA SER A 160 0.88 -19.56 -16.23
C SER A 160 2.10 -19.15 -17.03
N MET A 161 2.03 -18.05 -17.78
CA MET A 161 3.11 -17.68 -18.73
C MET A 161 4.38 -17.16 -18.04
N ASP A 162 4.36 -16.99 -16.73
CA ASP A 162 5.55 -16.72 -15.90
C ASP A 162 6.30 -18.00 -15.47
N ASP A 163 5.82 -19.17 -15.89
CA ASP A 163 6.48 -20.45 -15.67
C ASP A 163 7.52 -20.74 -16.78
N ALA A 164 8.78 -20.50 -16.45
CA ALA A 164 9.90 -20.72 -17.36
C ALA A 164 10.08 -22.20 -17.75
N GLU A 165 9.62 -23.16 -16.95
CA GLU A 165 9.73 -24.59 -17.30
C GLU A 165 8.80 -24.95 -18.47
N THR A 166 7.62 -24.32 -18.54
CA THR A 166 6.63 -24.59 -19.59
C THR A 166 6.77 -23.67 -20.81
N PHE A 167 6.95 -22.37 -20.58
CA PHE A 167 6.94 -21.34 -21.63
C PHE A 167 8.33 -20.88 -22.07
N GLY A 168 9.38 -21.23 -21.32
CA GLY A 168 10.72 -20.71 -21.53
C GLY A 168 10.88 -19.27 -21.03
N GLU A 169 12.10 -18.73 -21.19
CA GLU A 169 12.39 -17.33 -20.86
C GLU A 169 11.88 -16.36 -21.95
N GLU A 170 11.51 -15.15 -21.55
CA GLU A 170 11.13 -14.08 -22.48
C GLU A 170 12.36 -13.56 -23.23
N ILE A 171 12.46 -13.88 -24.53
CA ILE A 171 13.62 -13.51 -25.35
C ILE A 171 13.50 -12.12 -26.00
N TYR A 172 12.28 -11.58 -26.15
CA TYR A 172 12.03 -10.26 -26.77
C TYR A 172 10.63 -9.72 -26.44
N THR A 173 10.55 -8.43 -26.12
CA THR A 173 9.27 -7.71 -25.88
C THR A 173 9.26 -6.35 -26.59
N LEU A 174 8.17 -6.10 -27.32
CA LEU A 174 7.88 -4.82 -27.97
C LEU A 174 6.50 -4.33 -27.50
N ASN A 175 6.49 -3.40 -26.54
CA ASN A 175 5.26 -2.78 -26.02
C ASN A 175 4.81 -1.58 -26.88
N PHE A 176 3.62 -1.04 -26.60
CA PHE A 176 3.06 0.07 -27.37
C PHE A 176 3.90 1.34 -27.28
N GLU A 177 4.42 1.65 -26.09
CA GLU A 177 5.30 2.81 -25.86
C GLU A 177 6.51 2.77 -26.79
N ARG A 178 7.24 1.64 -26.81
CA ARG A 178 8.40 1.45 -27.68
C ARG A 178 8.01 1.41 -29.15
N ALA A 179 6.88 0.82 -29.50
CA ALA A 179 6.39 0.78 -30.88
C ALA A 179 5.98 2.17 -31.39
N ILE A 180 5.40 3.05 -30.55
CA ILE A 180 5.13 4.45 -30.91
C ILE A 180 6.45 5.22 -31.07
N ALA A 181 7.40 5.03 -30.14
CA ALA A 181 8.70 5.71 -30.20
C ALA A 181 9.52 5.32 -31.44
N LEU A 182 9.39 4.07 -31.89
CA LEU A 182 9.99 3.56 -33.14
C LEU A 182 9.16 3.88 -34.39
N ASP A 183 8.07 4.65 -34.25
CA ASP A 183 7.17 5.02 -35.34
C ASP A 183 6.59 3.78 -36.06
N LEU A 184 6.30 2.71 -35.32
CA LEU A 184 5.61 1.50 -35.80
C LEU A 184 4.10 1.56 -35.55
N LEU A 185 3.66 2.29 -34.52
CA LEU A 185 2.26 2.55 -34.18
C LEU A 185 1.99 4.07 -34.11
N THR A 186 0.76 4.48 -34.38
CA THR A 186 0.29 5.85 -34.07
C THR A 186 -0.07 5.95 -32.59
N ASP A 187 0.24 7.09 -31.99
CA ASP A 187 -0.16 7.40 -30.62
C ASP A 187 -1.70 7.45 -30.46
N TYR A 188 -2.19 7.38 -29.22
CA TYR A 188 -3.61 7.27 -28.92
C TYR A 188 -4.11 8.32 -27.92
N LYS A 189 -5.42 8.60 -27.96
CA LYS A 189 -6.11 9.46 -26.99
C LYS A 189 -7.40 8.81 -26.51
N VAL A 190 -7.59 8.75 -25.20
CA VAL A 190 -8.82 8.27 -24.56
C VAL A 190 -9.72 9.47 -24.28
N ILE A 191 -10.96 9.36 -24.74
CA ILE A 191 -12.00 10.36 -24.61
C ILE A 191 -13.08 9.77 -23.70
N ILE A 192 -13.17 10.27 -22.46
CA ILE A 192 -14.27 9.93 -21.54
C ILE A 192 -15.34 11.00 -21.70
N LEU A 193 -16.51 10.63 -22.22
CA LEU A 193 -17.61 11.56 -22.46
C LEU A 193 -18.68 11.41 -21.40
N ALA A 194 -18.72 12.37 -20.49
CA ALA A 194 -19.67 12.44 -19.40
C ALA A 194 -20.91 13.22 -19.84
N VAL A 195 -22.05 12.52 -19.91
CA VAL A 195 -23.35 13.08 -20.26
C VAL A 195 -24.23 13.06 -19.02
N ARG A 196 -24.84 14.20 -18.67
CA ARG A 196 -25.80 14.29 -17.57
C ARG A 196 -27.10 13.62 -18.00
N SER A 197 -27.55 12.65 -17.22
CA SER A 197 -28.71 11.83 -17.58
C SER A 197 -29.99 12.68 -17.66
N GLU A 198 -30.13 13.61 -16.73
CA GLU A 198 -31.31 14.44 -16.57
C GLU A 198 -31.56 15.34 -17.79
N ASN A 199 -30.50 15.82 -18.45
CA ASN A 199 -30.57 16.70 -19.64
C ASN A 199 -31.21 16.01 -20.86
N LEU A 200 -31.13 14.68 -20.98
CA LEU A 200 -31.63 13.92 -22.13
C LEU A 200 -32.90 13.11 -21.83
N SER A 201 -33.54 13.38 -20.69
CA SER A 201 -34.80 12.75 -20.31
C SER A 201 -35.93 13.07 -21.30
N GLY A 202 -36.01 14.31 -21.80
CA GLY A 202 -36.94 14.73 -22.86
C GLY A 202 -36.75 13.94 -24.16
N VAL A 203 -35.49 13.86 -24.64
CA VAL A 203 -35.11 13.05 -25.81
C VAL A 203 -35.53 11.59 -25.63
N THR A 204 -35.27 11.01 -24.46
CA THR A 204 -35.67 9.62 -24.16
C THR A 204 -37.18 9.41 -24.25
N ASN A 205 -37.96 10.36 -23.75
CA ASN A 205 -39.43 10.30 -23.83
C ASN A 205 -39.91 10.41 -25.28
N SER A 206 -39.33 11.31 -26.07
CA SER A 206 -39.69 11.50 -27.48
C SER A 206 -39.29 10.33 -28.36
N VAL A 207 -38.14 9.70 -28.10
CA VAL A 207 -37.73 8.44 -28.74
C VAL A 207 -38.73 7.34 -28.44
N ASN A 208 -39.07 7.11 -27.16
CA ASN A 208 -40.05 6.08 -26.80
C ASN A 208 -41.43 6.37 -27.40
N LYS A 209 -41.86 7.64 -27.48
CA LYS A 209 -43.10 8.05 -28.14
C LYS A 209 -43.08 7.77 -29.63
N LYS A 210 -42.00 8.12 -30.35
CA LYS A 210 -41.85 7.83 -31.79
C LYS A 210 -41.84 6.32 -32.05
N ILE A 211 -41.14 5.54 -31.23
CA ILE A 211 -41.12 4.07 -31.34
C ILE A 211 -42.54 3.51 -31.17
N SER A 212 -43.30 3.95 -30.16
CA SER A 212 -44.70 3.53 -29.97
C SER A 212 -45.64 3.97 -31.11
N GLN A 213 -45.36 5.08 -31.80
CA GLN A 213 -46.14 5.53 -32.96
C GLN A 213 -45.80 4.75 -34.25
N LEU A 214 -44.54 4.35 -34.42
CA LEU A 214 -44.07 3.52 -35.55
C LEU A 214 -44.62 2.09 -35.46
N GLU A 215 -44.84 1.58 -34.24
CA GLU A 215 -45.55 0.32 -33.98
C GLU A 215 -46.98 0.33 -34.56
N ALA A 216 -47.69 1.46 -34.48
CA ALA A 216 -49.03 1.61 -35.04
C ALA A 216 -49.06 1.57 -36.60
N LYS A 217 -47.89 1.70 -37.25
CA LYS A 217 -47.73 1.66 -38.72
C LYS A 217 -47.04 0.38 -39.24
N GLY A 218 -46.81 -0.64 -38.38
CA GLY A 218 -46.35 -1.96 -38.81
C GLY A 218 -44.85 -2.12 -39.08
N THR A 219 -43.98 -1.26 -38.53
CA THR A 219 -42.51 -1.43 -38.64
C THR A 219 -41.95 -2.27 -37.48
N LYS A 220 -40.99 -3.16 -37.78
CA LYS A 220 -40.34 -4.08 -36.83
C LYS A 220 -39.26 -3.37 -36.00
N LEU A 221 -39.64 -2.66 -34.94
CA LEU A 221 -38.74 -2.34 -33.83
C LEU A 221 -39.08 -3.25 -32.64
N ASP A 222 -38.07 -3.85 -32.02
CA ASP A 222 -38.20 -4.95 -31.07
C ASP A 222 -38.60 -4.45 -29.67
N LYS A 223 -39.92 -4.41 -29.38
CA LYS A 223 -40.66 -4.47 -28.08
C LYS A 223 -40.10 -3.86 -26.76
N LYS A 224 -38.99 -3.14 -26.71
CA LYS A 224 -38.38 -2.65 -25.45
C LYS A 224 -38.21 -1.13 -25.45
N LEU A 225 -38.81 -0.51 -24.44
CA LEU A 225 -38.55 0.88 -24.06
C LEU A 225 -37.03 1.11 -23.93
N ILE A 226 -36.55 2.15 -24.60
CA ILE A 226 -35.16 2.59 -24.50
C ILE A 226 -35.01 3.40 -23.21
N ASN A 227 -33.98 3.07 -22.43
CA ASN A 227 -33.71 3.78 -21.18
C ASN A 227 -32.80 4.99 -21.39
N ASN A 228 -32.82 5.91 -20.43
CA ASN A 228 -32.09 7.17 -20.51
C ASN A 228 -30.56 6.97 -20.58
N GLU A 229 -30.02 5.97 -19.88
CA GLU A 229 -28.59 5.63 -19.94
C GLU A 229 -28.15 5.25 -21.37
N PHE A 230 -28.98 4.51 -22.11
CA PHE A 230 -28.70 4.11 -23.48
C PHE A 230 -28.71 5.34 -24.42
N VAL A 231 -29.70 6.22 -24.30
CA VAL A 231 -29.76 7.48 -25.07
C VAL A 231 -28.53 8.35 -24.81
N CYS A 232 -28.17 8.54 -23.54
CA CYS A 232 -26.99 9.32 -23.15
C CYS A 232 -25.70 8.76 -23.76
N LYS A 233 -25.54 7.44 -23.79
CA LYS A 233 -24.36 6.81 -24.41
C LYS A 233 -24.35 6.93 -25.93
N ILE A 234 -25.51 6.89 -26.60
CA ILE A 234 -25.62 7.11 -28.05
C ILE A 234 -25.20 8.55 -28.39
N VAL A 235 -25.78 9.54 -27.70
CA VAL A 235 -25.43 10.96 -27.86
C VAL A 235 -23.95 11.18 -27.55
N GLY A 236 -23.44 10.64 -26.43
CA GLY A 236 -22.03 10.72 -26.09
C GLY A 236 -21.13 10.07 -27.14
N THR A 237 -21.52 8.92 -27.71
CA THR A 237 -20.77 8.28 -28.81
C THR A 237 -20.72 9.19 -30.04
N HIS A 238 -21.85 9.80 -30.41
CA HIS A 238 -21.92 10.73 -31.54
C HIS A 238 -20.98 11.92 -31.31
N LYS A 239 -21.08 12.59 -30.16
CA LYS A 239 -20.23 13.73 -29.79
C LYS A 239 -18.75 13.37 -29.79
N GLY A 240 -18.39 12.16 -29.36
CA GLY A 240 -17.01 11.69 -29.38
C GLY A 240 -16.45 11.45 -30.78
N LEU A 241 -17.26 10.94 -31.70
CA LEU A 241 -16.87 10.71 -33.10
C LEU A 241 -16.78 12.03 -33.87
N ALA A 242 -17.73 12.94 -33.64
CA ALA A 242 -17.77 14.26 -34.28
C ALA A 242 -16.76 15.25 -33.67
N LYS A 243 -16.38 15.06 -32.39
CA LYS A 243 -15.58 15.98 -31.57
C LYS A 243 -16.18 17.40 -31.53
N GLN A 244 -17.52 17.48 -31.48
CA GLN A 244 -18.31 18.72 -31.47
C GLN A 244 -19.27 18.74 -30.28
N ASP A 245 -19.68 19.93 -29.84
CA ASP A 245 -20.53 20.17 -28.65
C ASP A 245 -20.01 19.49 -27.37
N VAL A 246 -18.69 19.56 -27.19
CA VAL A 246 -17.96 19.06 -26.03
C VAL A 246 -17.19 20.18 -25.37
N ILE A 247 -17.21 20.21 -24.04
CA ILE A 247 -16.38 21.09 -23.21
C ILE A 247 -15.21 20.26 -22.69
N ALA A 248 -13.99 20.78 -22.83
CA ALA A 248 -12.77 20.22 -22.25
C ALA A 248 -12.06 21.27 -21.40
N LEU A 249 -11.24 20.82 -20.47
CA LEU A 249 -10.41 21.68 -19.63
C LEU A 249 -8.93 21.49 -19.97
N ASP A 250 -8.19 22.60 -19.99
CA ASP A 250 -6.74 22.62 -20.14
C ASP A 250 -6.05 22.36 -18.79
N ASP A 251 -4.72 22.37 -18.79
CA ASP A 251 -3.94 22.08 -17.58
C ASP A 251 -4.07 23.19 -16.50
N GLU A 252 -4.61 24.37 -16.86
CA GLU A 252 -4.93 25.47 -15.95
C GLU A 252 -6.41 25.50 -15.50
N ASN A 253 -7.21 24.50 -15.91
CA ASN A 253 -8.66 24.44 -15.71
C ASN A 253 -9.45 25.57 -16.39
N LYS A 254 -8.97 26.05 -17.54
CA LYS A 254 -9.73 26.90 -18.46
C LYS A 254 -10.28 26.05 -19.59
N GLU A 255 -11.27 26.56 -20.32
CA GLU A 255 -11.83 25.84 -21.46
C GLU A 255 -10.74 25.60 -22.52
N ASP A 256 -10.43 24.33 -22.77
CA ASP A 256 -9.42 23.89 -23.72
C ASP A 256 -9.95 24.03 -25.15
N ASN A 257 -9.60 25.15 -25.79
CA ASN A 257 -9.93 25.41 -27.18
C ASN A 257 -9.00 24.70 -28.19
N ASP A 258 -7.99 23.91 -27.76
CA ASP A 258 -7.02 23.31 -28.71
C ASP A 258 -7.67 22.31 -29.68
N LEU A 259 -8.82 21.72 -29.34
CA LEU A 259 -9.63 20.90 -30.28
C LEU A 259 -10.28 21.73 -31.40
N LYS A 260 -10.57 23.01 -31.16
CA LYS A 260 -11.14 23.94 -32.15
C LYS A 260 -10.07 24.62 -33.00
N SER A 261 -8.84 24.82 -32.49
CA SER A 261 -7.82 25.66 -33.16
C SER A 261 -6.49 25.01 -33.58
N LYS A 262 -6.10 23.81 -33.10
CA LYS A 262 -4.79 23.21 -33.46
C LYS A 262 -4.90 21.79 -34.04
N ARG A 263 -4.81 21.67 -35.37
CA ARG A 263 -4.30 20.52 -36.18
C ARG A 263 -4.82 19.09 -35.93
N ASP A 264 -5.83 18.86 -35.10
CA ASP A 264 -6.45 17.54 -34.83
C ASP A 264 -7.92 17.44 -35.31
N THR A 265 -8.25 18.17 -36.39
CA THR A 265 -9.58 18.26 -37.02
C THR A 265 -9.95 17.04 -37.89
N PHE A 266 -9.20 15.94 -37.81
CA PHE A 266 -9.56 14.72 -38.52
C PHE A 266 -10.76 14.07 -37.81
N VAL A 267 -11.93 14.23 -38.41
CA VAL A 267 -13.16 13.52 -38.02
C VAL A 267 -12.95 12.02 -38.24
N SER A 268 -13.44 11.21 -37.32
CA SER A 268 -13.30 9.75 -37.42
C SER A 268 -14.05 9.24 -38.65
N GLN A 269 -13.40 8.46 -39.52
CA GLN A 269 -14.04 7.90 -40.71
C GLN A 269 -14.41 6.43 -40.53
N ARG A 270 -13.59 5.70 -39.77
CA ARG A 270 -13.77 4.27 -39.52
C ARG A 270 -13.75 4.00 -38.02
N ALA A 271 -14.88 3.50 -37.50
CA ALA A 271 -15.00 3.14 -36.10
C ALA A 271 -15.61 1.76 -35.88
N ILE A 272 -15.25 1.13 -34.77
CA ILE A 272 -15.91 -0.08 -34.27
C ILE A 272 -16.47 0.20 -32.89
N SER A 273 -17.73 -0.22 -32.67
CA SER A 273 -18.36 -0.20 -31.35
C SER A 273 -18.41 -1.60 -30.76
N PHE A 274 -17.90 -1.77 -29.54
CA PHE A 274 -17.96 -3.00 -28.77
C PHE A 274 -19.08 -2.94 -27.74
N CYS A 275 -19.96 -3.94 -27.79
CA CYS A 275 -21.14 -4.04 -26.94
C CYS A 275 -21.18 -5.36 -26.13
N LYS A 276 -21.94 -5.38 -25.04
CA LYS A 276 -22.06 -6.51 -24.11
C LYS A 276 -22.82 -7.69 -24.69
N SER A 277 -23.65 -7.45 -25.71
CA SER A 277 -24.50 -8.46 -26.33
C SER A 277 -24.84 -8.09 -27.78
N ILE A 278 -25.13 -9.12 -28.59
CA ILE A 278 -25.61 -8.97 -29.97
C ILE A 278 -26.86 -8.09 -30.01
N GLN A 279 -27.79 -8.29 -29.07
CA GLN A 279 -28.99 -7.45 -28.96
C GLN A 279 -28.65 -5.97 -28.76
N THR A 280 -27.71 -5.64 -27.87
CA THR A 280 -27.33 -4.24 -27.65
C THR A 280 -26.76 -3.64 -28.93
N SER A 281 -25.95 -4.41 -29.66
CA SER A 281 -25.36 -3.98 -30.93
C SER A 281 -26.41 -3.73 -32.03
N LYS A 282 -27.42 -4.61 -32.15
CA LYS A 282 -28.57 -4.43 -33.05
C LYS A 282 -29.40 -3.22 -32.66
N ASN A 283 -29.73 -3.09 -31.37
CA ASN A 283 -30.46 -1.93 -30.85
C ASN A 283 -29.76 -0.60 -31.17
N ILE A 284 -28.42 -0.54 -31.07
CA ILE A 284 -27.66 0.66 -31.46
C ILE A 284 -27.90 0.97 -32.93
N LYS A 285 -27.73 0.00 -33.84
CA LYS A 285 -27.99 0.19 -35.27
C LYS A 285 -29.42 0.67 -35.53
N ASP A 286 -30.40 -0.02 -34.97
CA ASP A 286 -31.81 0.16 -35.34
C ASP A 286 -32.43 1.44 -34.73
N SER A 287 -31.86 1.97 -33.64
CA SER A 287 -32.39 3.17 -32.96
C SER A 287 -31.55 4.43 -33.14
N PHE A 288 -30.34 4.35 -33.70
CA PHE A 288 -29.42 5.49 -33.78
C PHE A 288 -30.03 6.69 -34.51
N GLU A 289 -30.57 6.48 -35.72
CA GLU A 289 -31.19 7.56 -36.52
C GLU A 289 -32.36 8.20 -35.78
N THR A 290 -33.26 7.37 -35.23
CA THR A 290 -34.42 7.86 -34.45
C THR A 290 -34.00 8.65 -33.21
N ILE A 291 -32.96 8.22 -32.49
CA ILE A 291 -32.44 8.95 -31.32
C ILE A 291 -31.85 10.29 -31.74
N MET A 292 -31.12 10.35 -32.85
CA MET A 292 -30.53 11.61 -33.34
C MET A 292 -31.59 12.58 -33.88
N GLU A 293 -32.63 12.08 -34.56
CA GLU A 293 -33.77 12.91 -34.96
C GLU A 293 -34.51 13.48 -33.75
N CYS A 294 -34.79 12.66 -32.71
CA CYS A 294 -35.45 13.16 -31.50
C CYS A 294 -34.57 14.13 -30.72
N TYR A 295 -33.26 13.91 -30.73
CA TYR A 295 -32.31 14.83 -30.12
C TYR A 295 -32.33 16.20 -30.80
N ASP A 296 -32.33 16.22 -32.13
CA ASP A 296 -32.42 17.46 -32.92
C ASP A 296 -33.75 18.19 -32.71
N GLU A 297 -34.85 17.45 -32.69
CA GLU A 297 -36.19 18.02 -32.48
C GLU A 297 -36.37 18.58 -31.07
N GLU A 298 -36.02 17.82 -30.04
CA GLU A 298 -36.21 18.24 -28.63
C GLU A 298 -35.29 19.39 -28.24
N LEU A 299 -34.05 19.41 -28.74
CA LEU A 299 -33.09 20.46 -28.42
C LEU A 299 -33.07 21.61 -29.45
N LYS A 300 -33.94 21.54 -30.47
CA LYS A 300 -33.98 22.48 -31.62
C LYS A 300 -32.61 22.71 -32.29
N LYS A 301 -31.71 21.75 -32.22
CA LYS A 301 -30.36 21.79 -32.84
C LYS A 301 -30.42 21.06 -34.18
N LYS A 302 -29.73 21.55 -35.21
CA LYS A 302 -29.41 20.72 -36.39
C LYS A 302 -28.12 19.98 -36.06
N SER A 303 -28.18 18.66 -35.83
CA SER A 303 -27.00 17.85 -35.53
C SER A 303 -25.86 18.15 -36.49
N PHE A 304 -24.72 18.55 -35.91
CA PHE A 304 -23.35 18.44 -36.42
C PHE A 304 -23.19 18.50 -37.96
N LYS A 305 -23.14 19.72 -38.53
CA LYS A 305 -23.09 19.97 -39.99
C LYS A 305 -21.90 19.34 -40.76
N ASN A 306 -20.93 18.73 -40.09
CA ASN A 306 -19.65 18.33 -40.66
C ASN A 306 -19.39 16.81 -40.70
N LEU A 307 -20.24 15.96 -40.12
CA LEU A 307 -20.02 14.51 -40.12
C LEU A 307 -21.34 13.72 -40.11
N GLN A 308 -21.57 12.93 -41.16
CA GLN A 308 -22.66 11.96 -41.22
C GLN A 308 -22.21 10.63 -40.60
N ILE A 309 -22.91 10.12 -39.60
CA ILE A 309 -22.57 8.82 -38.97
C ILE A 309 -23.52 7.74 -39.49
N SER A 310 -22.96 6.69 -40.10
CA SER A 310 -23.69 5.50 -40.53
C SER A 310 -23.29 4.32 -39.67
N ILE A 311 -24.27 3.67 -39.03
CA ILE A 311 -24.03 2.50 -38.17
C ILE A 311 -24.55 1.24 -38.84
N ASP A 312 -23.71 0.21 -38.91
CA ASP A 312 -24.13 -1.14 -39.25
C ASP A 312 -23.75 -2.14 -38.14
N HIS A 313 -24.31 -3.33 -38.20
CA HIS A 313 -24.13 -4.38 -37.21
C HIS A 313 -23.46 -5.62 -37.82
N ILE A 314 -22.59 -6.24 -37.02
CA ILE A 314 -21.97 -7.54 -37.31
C ILE A 314 -22.01 -8.44 -36.06
N ASP A 315 -22.34 -9.72 -36.24
CA ASP A 315 -22.31 -10.74 -35.19
C ASP A 315 -21.81 -12.11 -35.70
N GLY A 316 -21.61 -13.05 -34.78
CA GLY A 316 -21.10 -14.39 -35.10
C GLY A 316 -22.11 -15.34 -35.75
N THR A 317 -23.38 -14.97 -35.85
CA THR A 317 -24.42 -15.74 -36.55
C THR A 317 -24.41 -15.49 -38.06
N MET A 318 -23.76 -14.40 -38.50
CA MET A 318 -23.57 -14.07 -39.92
C MET A 318 -22.53 -14.98 -40.58
N ASN A 319 -22.78 -15.36 -41.83
CA ASN A 319 -21.84 -16.18 -42.59
C ASN A 319 -20.55 -15.39 -42.94
N CYS A 320 -19.46 -16.08 -43.29
CA CYS A 320 -18.17 -15.43 -43.56
C CYS A 320 -18.22 -14.39 -44.69
N LYS A 321 -19.03 -14.63 -45.73
CA LYS A 321 -19.17 -13.72 -46.87
C LYS A 321 -19.80 -12.39 -46.42
N GLU A 322 -20.91 -12.46 -45.68
CA GLU A 322 -21.60 -11.28 -45.14
C GLU A 322 -20.72 -10.49 -44.17
N ARG A 323 -19.93 -11.17 -43.33
CA ARG A 323 -18.97 -10.53 -42.42
C ARG A 323 -17.85 -9.81 -43.16
N LEU A 324 -17.33 -10.43 -44.23
CA LEU A 324 -16.29 -9.82 -45.08
C LEU A 324 -16.84 -8.59 -45.81
N ASP A 325 -18.02 -8.69 -46.42
CA ASP A 325 -18.65 -7.60 -47.17
C ASP A 325 -18.89 -6.36 -46.26
N LYS A 326 -19.26 -6.58 -45.00
CA LYS A 326 -19.39 -5.51 -43.99
C LYS A 326 -18.05 -4.88 -43.60
N LEU A 327 -16.99 -5.67 -43.48
CA LEU A 327 -15.64 -5.18 -43.18
C LEU A 327 -15.02 -4.41 -44.37
N GLU A 328 -15.27 -4.86 -45.59
CA GLU A 328 -14.89 -4.15 -46.81
C GLU A 328 -15.62 -2.81 -46.92
N ASN A 329 -16.93 -2.78 -46.64
CA ASN A 329 -17.70 -1.54 -46.60
C ASN A 329 -17.15 -0.56 -45.54
N LEU A 330 -16.73 -1.04 -44.37
CA LEU A 330 -16.07 -0.23 -43.35
C LEU A 330 -14.75 0.38 -43.87
N ASN A 331 -14.01 -0.32 -44.74
CA ASN A 331 -12.75 0.16 -45.28
C ASN A 331 -12.92 1.20 -46.41
N GLN A 332 -14.06 1.22 -47.10
CA GLN A 332 -14.35 2.18 -48.19
C GLN A 332 -14.41 3.63 -47.67
N PHE A 333 -13.52 4.48 -48.20
CA PHE A 333 -13.41 5.89 -47.85
C PHE A 333 -14.58 6.71 -48.44
N GLN A 334 -15.21 7.54 -47.61
CA GLN A 334 -16.21 8.53 -48.01
C GLN A 334 -15.96 9.85 -47.25
N PRO A 335 -15.79 10.99 -47.94
CA PRO A 335 -15.61 12.28 -47.27
C PRO A 335 -16.79 12.63 -46.36
N ASN A 336 -16.51 13.22 -45.19
CA ASN A 336 -17.51 13.66 -44.20
C ASN A 336 -18.49 12.56 -43.72
N THR A 337 -18.11 11.28 -43.86
CA THR A 337 -18.90 10.15 -43.35
C THR A 337 -18.07 9.31 -42.38
N CYS A 338 -18.63 9.03 -41.20
CA CYS A 338 -18.11 8.05 -40.25
C CYS A 338 -18.91 6.75 -40.37
N LYS A 339 -18.25 5.67 -40.79
CA LYS A 339 -18.83 4.33 -40.78
C LYS A 339 -18.50 3.65 -39.46
N VAL A 340 -19.53 3.26 -38.72
CA VAL A 340 -19.41 2.56 -37.43
C VAL A 340 -19.92 1.13 -37.59
N LEU A 341 -19.07 0.16 -37.28
CA LEU A 341 -19.48 -1.24 -37.24
C LEU A 341 -19.65 -1.70 -35.78
N SER A 342 -20.89 -1.84 -35.36
CA SER A 342 -21.27 -2.28 -34.01
C SER A 342 -21.20 -3.81 -33.92
N ASN A 343 -20.59 -4.33 -32.86
CA ASN A 343 -20.40 -5.77 -32.69
C ASN A 343 -20.48 -6.25 -31.23
N ALA A 344 -20.65 -7.56 -31.06
CA ALA A 344 -20.48 -8.23 -29.78
C ALA A 344 -19.71 -9.54 -29.97
N ARG A 345 -18.47 -9.58 -29.48
CA ARG A 345 -17.58 -10.78 -29.46
C ARG A 345 -17.40 -11.48 -30.83
N CYS A 346 -17.56 -10.77 -31.94
CA CYS A 346 -17.39 -11.37 -33.29
C CYS A 346 -16.24 -10.76 -34.08
N LEU A 347 -15.78 -9.57 -33.70
CA LEU A 347 -14.55 -8.94 -34.20
C LEU A 347 -13.42 -9.12 -33.19
N SER A 348 -13.33 -10.27 -32.53
CA SER A 348 -12.26 -10.60 -31.58
C SER A 348 -10.96 -10.99 -32.31
N GLU A 349 -10.04 -11.65 -31.62
CA GLU A 349 -8.76 -12.16 -32.13
C GLU A 349 -8.88 -12.89 -33.49
N GLY A 350 -7.90 -12.66 -34.37
CA GLY A 350 -7.76 -13.40 -35.62
C GLY A 350 -8.69 -13.00 -36.77
N VAL A 351 -9.48 -11.93 -36.61
CA VAL A 351 -10.26 -11.30 -37.69
C VAL A 351 -9.46 -10.12 -38.26
N ASP A 352 -9.26 -10.11 -39.58
CA ASP A 352 -8.60 -9.00 -40.26
C ASP A 352 -9.54 -7.79 -40.32
N VAL A 353 -9.17 -6.74 -39.59
CA VAL A 353 -9.92 -5.50 -39.48
C VAL A 353 -9.01 -4.37 -39.95
N PRO A 354 -9.47 -3.49 -40.86
CA PRO A 354 -8.67 -2.38 -41.35
C PRO A 354 -8.21 -1.47 -40.21
N ALA A 355 -7.18 -0.66 -40.45
CA ALA A 355 -6.76 0.35 -39.48
C ALA A 355 -7.92 1.31 -39.19
N LEU A 356 -8.24 1.45 -37.89
CA LEU A 356 -9.39 2.21 -37.40
C LEU A 356 -8.96 3.59 -36.91
N ASP A 357 -9.82 4.60 -37.06
CA ASP A 357 -9.61 5.91 -36.44
C ASP A 357 -10.07 5.92 -34.99
N SER A 358 -11.14 5.17 -34.70
CA SER A 358 -11.74 5.14 -33.36
C SER A 358 -12.26 3.76 -32.95
N VAL A 359 -12.22 3.49 -31.65
CA VAL A 359 -12.96 2.40 -31.02
C VAL A 359 -13.86 2.95 -29.93
N ILE A 360 -15.07 2.43 -29.85
CA ILE A 360 -16.05 2.80 -28.83
C ILE A 360 -16.28 1.59 -27.93
N PHE A 361 -16.12 1.77 -26.63
CA PHE A 361 -16.53 0.75 -25.65
C PHE A 361 -17.84 1.17 -24.99
N PHE A 362 -18.95 0.77 -25.61
CA PHE A 362 -20.30 1.19 -25.21
C PHE A 362 -20.71 0.64 -23.83
N ASP A 363 -20.32 -0.59 -23.49
CA ASP A 363 -20.58 -1.22 -22.18
C ASP A 363 -19.63 -2.40 -21.83
N GLY A 364 -19.61 -2.78 -20.54
CA GLY A 364 -18.43 -3.41 -19.91
C GLY A 364 -18.35 -4.93 -19.78
N LYS A 365 -18.65 -5.71 -20.83
CA LYS A 365 -18.48 -7.18 -20.81
C LYS A 365 -17.35 -7.76 -21.68
N SER A 366 -16.54 -6.92 -22.33
CA SER A 366 -15.38 -7.37 -23.13
C SER A 366 -14.28 -7.95 -22.24
N ALA A 367 -13.63 -9.06 -22.62
CA ALA A 367 -12.47 -9.56 -21.89
C ALA A 367 -11.30 -8.56 -21.99
N MET A 368 -10.32 -8.65 -21.08
CA MET A 368 -9.14 -7.77 -21.14
C MET A 368 -8.41 -7.90 -22.48
N VAL A 369 -8.33 -9.12 -23.02
CA VAL A 369 -7.72 -9.39 -24.32
C VAL A 369 -8.47 -8.71 -25.46
N ASP A 370 -9.82 -8.80 -25.47
CA ASP A 370 -10.65 -8.12 -26.47
C ASP A 370 -10.40 -6.60 -26.52
N ILE A 371 -10.19 -5.98 -25.34
CA ILE A 371 -9.90 -4.55 -25.23
C ILE A 371 -8.54 -4.24 -25.84
N ILE A 372 -7.50 -5.00 -25.49
CA ILE A 372 -6.13 -4.75 -25.95
C ILE A 372 -6.05 -4.92 -27.48
N GLN A 373 -6.67 -5.96 -28.02
CA GLN A 373 -6.73 -6.21 -29.46
C GLN A 373 -7.48 -5.10 -30.20
N ALA A 374 -8.61 -4.65 -29.65
CA ALA A 374 -9.37 -3.54 -30.20
C ALA A 374 -8.58 -2.23 -30.22
N VAL A 375 -7.85 -1.94 -29.14
CA VAL A 375 -6.95 -0.78 -29.06
C VAL A 375 -5.80 -0.91 -30.06
N GLY A 376 -5.17 -2.07 -30.17
CA GLY A 376 -4.08 -2.31 -31.12
C GLY A 376 -4.49 -1.98 -32.57
N ARG A 377 -5.73 -2.31 -32.96
CA ARG A 377 -6.29 -1.95 -34.28
C ARG A 377 -6.46 -0.44 -34.49
N VAL A 378 -6.77 0.29 -33.42
CA VAL A 378 -6.80 1.77 -33.40
C VAL A 378 -5.40 2.37 -33.35
N MET A 379 -4.35 1.62 -33.06
CA MET A 379 -2.97 2.14 -33.07
C MET A 379 -2.22 1.82 -34.37
N ARG A 380 -2.77 0.96 -35.24
CA ARG A 380 -2.22 0.70 -36.59
C ARG A 380 -2.11 2.01 -37.38
N LYS A 381 -0.98 2.18 -38.07
CA LYS A 381 -0.78 3.29 -39.00
C LYS A 381 -1.77 3.26 -40.16
N ALA A 382 -2.23 4.44 -40.57
CA ALA A 382 -3.10 4.63 -41.73
C ALA A 382 -2.80 5.97 -42.39
N LYS A 383 -3.08 6.09 -43.70
CA LYS A 383 -2.89 7.34 -44.45
C LYS A 383 -3.73 8.46 -43.80
N ASN A 384 -3.08 9.59 -43.48
CA ASN A 384 -3.66 10.77 -42.81
C ASN A 384 -4.03 10.63 -41.32
N LYS A 385 -3.74 9.49 -40.69
CA LYS A 385 -4.02 9.29 -39.27
C LYS A 385 -2.85 9.75 -38.40
N LYS A 386 -3.11 10.73 -37.54
CA LYS A 386 -2.13 11.24 -36.56
C LYS A 386 -2.23 10.53 -35.22
N ARG A 387 -3.46 10.24 -34.79
CA ARG A 387 -3.77 9.62 -33.50
C ARG A 387 -4.95 8.66 -33.62
N GLY A 388 -4.94 7.61 -32.82
CA GLY A 388 -6.07 6.72 -32.62
C GLY A 388 -6.93 7.16 -31.43
N TYR A 389 -8.25 7.03 -31.53
CA TYR A 389 -9.18 7.50 -30.50
C TYR A 389 -9.94 6.37 -29.81
N ILE A 390 -9.98 6.40 -28.47
CA ILE A 390 -10.72 5.43 -27.65
C ILE A 390 -11.84 6.18 -26.94
N ILE A 391 -13.08 5.92 -27.33
CA ILE A 391 -14.25 6.66 -26.86
C ILE A 391 -14.99 5.85 -25.79
N LEU A 392 -15.17 6.45 -24.62
CA LEU A 392 -15.79 5.86 -23.43
C LEU A 392 -16.98 6.72 -22.99
N PRO A 393 -18.20 6.48 -23.50
CA PRO A 393 -19.38 7.23 -23.10
C PRO A 393 -19.88 6.78 -21.71
N ILE A 394 -20.17 7.74 -20.83
CA ILE A 394 -20.74 7.51 -19.51
C ILE A 394 -21.92 8.45 -19.25
N ALA A 395 -23.01 7.88 -18.75
CA ALA A 395 -24.17 8.63 -18.27
C ALA A 395 -24.04 8.79 -16.75
N LEU A 396 -24.15 10.01 -16.24
CA LEU A 396 -24.07 10.33 -14.82
C LEU A 396 -25.40 10.89 -14.34
N ARG A 397 -25.86 10.47 -13.16
CA ARG A 397 -27.07 11.00 -12.50
C ARG A 397 -26.71 12.10 -11.51
N GLU A 398 -27.64 12.99 -11.20
CA GLU A 398 -27.43 14.10 -10.26
C GLU A 398 -26.95 13.64 -8.87
N SER A 399 -27.41 12.47 -8.40
CA SER A 399 -26.94 11.86 -7.15
C SER A 399 -25.48 11.42 -7.19
N GLU A 400 -24.98 11.02 -8.36
CA GLU A 400 -23.58 10.61 -8.55
C GLU A 400 -22.68 11.84 -8.72
N ILE A 401 -23.21 12.91 -9.33
CA ILE A 401 -22.52 14.21 -9.48
C ILE A 401 -22.25 14.85 -8.11
N LYS A 402 -23.17 14.71 -7.15
CA LYS A 402 -22.98 15.22 -5.77
C LYS A 402 -21.89 14.50 -4.97
N ASN A 403 -21.46 13.31 -5.40
CA ASN A 403 -20.44 12.50 -4.71
C ASN A 403 -19.57 11.75 -5.72
N LEU A 404 -18.79 12.52 -6.48
CA LEU A 404 -17.95 12.00 -7.56
C LEU A 404 -16.85 11.05 -7.06
N ASP A 405 -16.26 11.32 -5.89
CA ASP A 405 -15.22 10.47 -5.29
C ASP A 405 -15.70 9.03 -5.03
N GLU A 406 -16.98 8.85 -4.69
CA GLU A 406 -17.60 7.55 -4.54
C GLU A 406 -18.08 6.98 -5.89
N ALA A 407 -18.70 7.82 -6.73
CA ALA A 407 -19.19 7.42 -8.04
C ALA A 407 -18.08 6.83 -8.93
N VAL A 408 -16.90 7.45 -8.94
CA VAL A 408 -15.71 6.99 -9.66
C VAL A 408 -15.19 5.65 -9.14
N LYS A 409 -15.45 5.30 -7.87
CA LYS A 409 -15.09 4.00 -7.29
C LYS A 409 -16.11 2.89 -7.59
N ASN A 410 -17.34 3.26 -7.96
CA ASN A 410 -18.53 2.41 -8.10
C ASN A 410 -18.76 1.87 -9.54
N THR A 411 -19.99 1.40 -9.82
CA THR A 411 -20.32 0.51 -10.96
C THR A 411 -20.24 1.17 -12.33
N ASN A 412 -20.59 2.44 -12.50
CA ASN A 412 -20.63 3.10 -13.81
C ASN A 412 -19.22 3.31 -14.40
N PHE A 413 -18.22 3.60 -13.56
CA PHE A 413 -16.81 3.72 -13.95
C PHE A 413 -16.08 2.38 -14.07
N LYS A 414 -16.72 1.25 -13.71
CA LYS A 414 -16.08 -0.08 -13.76
C LYS A 414 -15.57 -0.42 -15.17
N ASN A 415 -16.30 -0.03 -16.22
CA ASN A 415 -15.87 -0.27 -17.60
C ASN A 415 -14.68 0.61 -17.97
N ILE A 416 -14.71 1.89 -17.59
CA ILE A 416 -13.61 2.84 -17.82
C ILE A 416 -12.34 2.30 -17.17
N TRP A 417 -12.39 1.93 -15.90
CA TRP A 417 -11.23 1.35 -15.20
C TRP A 417 -10.74 0.04 -15.82
N LYS A 418 -11.63 -0.75 -16.42
CA LYS A 418 -11.25 -1.98 -17.13
C LYS A 418 -10.45 -1.66 -18.39
N VAL A 419 -10.89 -0.67 -19.18
CA VAL A 419 -10.17 -0.21 -20.38
C VAL A 419 -8.84 0.43 -20.01
N LEU A 420 -8.82 1.32 -19.01
CA LEU A 420 -7.59 1.98 -18.57
C LEU A 420 -6.56 0.98 -18.00
N LYS A 421 -7.01 -0.06 -17.27
CA LYS A 421 -6.13 -1.15 -16.82
C LYS A 421 -5.56 -1.97 -17.99
N ALA A 422 -6.35 -2.19 -19.02
CA ALA A 422 -5.93 -2.89 -20.22
C ALA A 422 -4.92 -2.07 -21.03
N LEU A 423 -5.09 -0.75 -21.10
CA LEU A 423 -4.09 0.14 -21.69
C LEU A 423 -2.80 0.14 -20.88
N ARG A 424 -2.89 0.21 -19.55
CA ARG A 424 -1.73 0.22 -18.65
C ARG A 424 -0.83 -1.01 -18.82
N SER A 425 -1.37 -2.19 -19.12
CA SER A 425 -0.54 -3.39 -19.33
C SER A 425 0.37 -3.28 -20.55
N HIS A 426 0.14 -2.32 -21.45
CA HIS A 426 0.95 -2.07 -22.65
C HIS A 426 1.57 -0.67 -22.70
N ASP A 427 1.06 0.27 -21.91
CA ASP A 427 1.57 1.62 -21.74
C ASP A 427 1.71 1.93 -20.24
N THR A 428 2.89 1.62 -19.72
CA THR A 428 3.19 1.76 -18.27
C THR A 428 3.18 3.22 -17.82
N SER A 429 3.33 4.18 -18.74
CA SER A 429 3.36 5.62 -18.43
C SER A 429 2.04 6.17 -17.89
N LEU A 430 0.92 5.45 -18.07
CA LEU A 430 -0.42 5.84 -17.59
C LEU A 430 -0.57 5.91 -16.05
N VAL A 431 0.47 5.60 -15.27
CA VAL A 431 0.49 5.82 -13.82
C VAL A 431 0.90 7.24 -13.44
N ASP A 432 1.55 7.95 -14.35
CA ASP A 432 1.94 9.35 -14.16
C ASP A 432 0.74 10.28 -14.39
N GLU A 433 0.55 11.23 -13.48
CA GLU A 433 -0.57 12.16 -13.56
C GLU A 433 -0.50 13.05 -14.81
N ALA A 434 0.69 13.47 -15.24
CA ALA A 434 0.84 14.33 -16.42
C ALA A 434 0.58 13.55 -17.71
N THR A 435 1.16 12.36 -17.87
CA THR A 435 0.87 11.50 -19.05
C THR A 435 -0.58 11.03 -19.05
N PHE A 436 -1.16 10.72 -17.90
CA PHE A 436 -2.58 10.38 -17.79
C PHE A 436 -3.45 11.56 -18.21
N LYS A 437 -3.17 12.79 -17.76
CA LYS A 437 -3.88 14.02 -18.18
C LYS A 437 -3.70 14.35 -19.66
N GLU A 438 -2.55 14.03 -20.22
CA GLU A 438 -2.27 14.21 -21.65
C GLU A 438 -3.08 13.23 -22.51
N LYS A 439 -3.00 11.93 -22.18
CA LYS A 439 -3.59 10.85 -22.96
C LYS A 439 -5.07 10.62 -22.69
N ILE A 440 -5.58 10.98 -21.50
CA ILE A 440 -6.97 10.77 -21.09
C ILE A 440 -7.62 12.12 -20.82
N LYS A 441 -8.56 12.48 -21.69
CA LYS A 441 -9.34 13.71 -21.56
C LYS A 441 -10.79 13.37 -21.22
N ILE A 442 -11.31 14.07 -20.23
CA ILE A 442 -12.72 14.00 -19.83
C ILE A 442 -13.43 15.18 -20.46
N PHE A 443 -14.57 14.90 -21.10
CA PHE A 443 -15.39 15.87 -21.79
C PHE A 443 -16.78 15.90 -21.17
N GLY A 444 -17.30 17.11 -20.98
CA GLY A 444 -18.69 17.36 -20.61
C GLY A 444 -19.53 17.68 -21.82
N SER A 445 -20.83 17.43 -21.75
CA SER A 445 -21.78 17.86 -22.78
C SER A 445 -22.76 18.90 -22.23
N ASP A 446 -22.87 20.03 -22.93
CA ASP A 446 -23.85 21.08 -22.64
C ASP A 446 -25.03 20.98 -23.61
N ASP A 447 -26.11 20.38 -23.11
CA ASP A 447 -27.32 20.07 -23.87
C ASP A 447 -28.52 20.92 -23.45
N ALA A 448 -28.30 21.97 -22.65
CA ALA A 448 -29.37 22.81 -22.09
C ALA A 448 -29.57 24.17 -22.81
N SER A 449 -28.85 24.42 -23.92
CA SER A 449 -28.92 25.66 -24.72
C SER A 449 -29.85 25.52 -25.93
N ASN A 450 -30.77 26.48 -26.08
CA ASN A 450 -31.79 26.54 -27.14
C ASN A 450 -31.30 27.50 -28.25
N PRO A 451 -31.23 27.11 -29.54
CA PRO A 451 -30.68 28.00 -30.58
C PRO A 451 -31.56 29.20 -30.94
N ASP A 452 -32.85 29.19 -30.58
CA ASP A 452 -33.76 30.32 -30.83
C ASP A 452 -33.34 31.59 -30.06
N ASP A 453 -32.59 31.46 -28.97
CA ASP A 453 -32.03 32.60 -28.22
C ASP A 453 -30.87 33.27 -29.01
N GLU A 454 -30.21 32.57 -29.95
CA GLU A 454 -29.12 33.15 -30.77
C GLU A 454 -29.61 33.88 -32.04
N GLU A 455 -30.80 33.57 -32.58
CA GLU A 455 -31.31 34.22 -33.80
C GLU A 455 -32.06 35.53 -33.52
N GLU A 456 -32.72 35.70 -32.37
CA GLU A 456 -33.27 37.02 -31.97
C GLU A 456 -32.15 38.05 -31.69
N LEU A 457 -30.96 37.59 -31.27
CA LEU A 457 -29.78 38.43 -30.98
C LEU A 457 -28.97 38.88 -32.22
N LYS A 458 -29.32 38.42 -33.44
CA LYS A 458 -28.64 38.86 -34.68
C LYS A 458 -29.30 40.06 -35.36
N LYS A 459 -30.47 40.51 -34.92
CA LYS A 459 -31.14 41.68 -35.50
C LYS A 459 -30.75 43.03 -34.88
N ASP A 460 -30.14 43.03 -33.70
CA ASP A 460 -29.58 44.24 -33.10
C ASP A 460 -28.07 44.08 -32.89
N LYS A 461 -27.30 44.38 -33.94
CA LYS A 461 -25.86 44.64 -33.82
C LYS A 461 -25.53 46.01 -34.37
N THR A 462 -26.02 47.01 -33.66
CA THR A 462 -25.33 48.28 -33.51
C THR A 462 -25.31 48.59 -32.01
N GLU A 463 -24.08 48.76 -31.51
CA GLU A 463 -23.70 49.12 -30.14
C GLU A 463 -23.53 47.99 -29.12
N GLN A 464 -22.56 48.22 -28.25
CA GLN A 464 -21.81 47.27 -27.44
C GLN A 464 -22.59 46.82 -26.20
N ALA A 465 -22.68 45.50 -25.98
CA ALA A 465 -22.87 44.92 -24.65
C ALA A 465 -22.23 43.51 -24.59
N PRO A 466 -21.29 43.23 -23.68
CA PRO A 466 -20.76 41.90 -23.44
C PRO A 466 -21.59 41.16 -22.37
N ASN A 467 -21.83 39.86 -22.62
CA ASN A 467 -22.21 38.80 -21.68
C ASN A 467 -23.62 38.85 -21.08
N ASP A 468 -24.49 37.93 -21.55
CA ASP A 468 -25.65 37.49 -20.77
C ASP A 468 -25.18 36.71 -19.52
N PRO A 469 -25.51 37.15 -18.29
CA PRO A 469 -25.11 36.51 -17.05
C PRO A 469 -25.59 35.05 -16.90
N LYS A 470 -26.68 34.66 -17.56
CA LYS A 470 -27.26 33.31 -17.44
C LYS A 470 -26.47 32.26 -18.21
N GLU A 471 -25.90 32.63 -19.35
CA GLU A 471 -25.10 31.73 -20.19
C GLU A 471 -23.71 31.51 -19.57
N ALA A 472 -23.11 32.57 -19.03
CA ALA A 472 -21.86 32.54 -18.28
C ALA A 472 -21.98 31.71 -16.97
N GLN A 473 -23.12 31.77 -16.27
CA GLN A 473 -23.35 30.93 -15.09
C GLN A 473 -23.46 29.43 -15.46
N LYS A 474 -24.16 29.08 -16.54
CA LYS A 474 -24.33 27.66 -16.95
C LYS A 474 -23.02 27.01 -17.41
N THR A 475 -22.27 27.68 -18.29
CA THR A 475 -20.95 27.20 -18.74
C THR A 475 -19.96 27.09 -17.58
N LEU A 476 -20.03 28.02 -16.61
CA LEU A 476 -19.24 27.92 -15.38
C LEU A 476 -19.62 26.70 -14.53
N PHE A 477 -20.91 26.39 -14.38
CA PHE A 477 -21.36 25.20 -13.65
C PHE A 477 -20.91 23.89 -14.32
N ASP A 478 -20.94 23.81 -15.66
CA ASP A 478 -20.46 22.63 -16.38
C ASP A 478 -18.93 22.52 -16.38
N ALA A 479 -18.20 23.63 -16.41
CA ALA A 479 -16.75 23.65 -16.22
C ALA A 479 -16.34 23.21 -14.81
N ILE A 480 -17.05 23.68 -13.77
CA ILE A 480 -16.81 23.25 -12.37
C ILE A 480 -17.07 21.75 -12.23
N PHE A 481 -18.21 21.28 -12.75
CA PHE A 481 -18.54 19.85 -12.73
C PHE A 481 -17.47 19.00 -13.44
N LEU A 482 -17.03 19.42 -14.63
CA LEU A 482 -16.01 18.70 -15.39
C LEU A 482 -14.67 18.67 -14.65
N LYS A 483 -14.30 19.79 -14.00
CA LYS A 483 -13.11 19.89 -13.16
C LYS A 483 -13.17 18.94 -11.98
N ASP A 484 -14.29 18.90 -11.27
CA ASP A 484 -14.47 18.03 -10.12
C ASP A 484 -14.44 16.55 -10.52
N LEU A 485 -15.07 16.21 -11.65
CA LEU A 485 -15.03 14.85 -12.20
C LEU A 485 -13.62 14.45 -12.64
N ALA A 486 -12.90 15.33 -13.32
CA ALA A 486 -11.51 15.12 -13.70
C ALA A 486 -10.63 14.89 -12.47
N ASN A 487 -10.75 15.76 -11.46
CA ASN A 487 -10.03 15.61 -10.19
C ASN A 487 -10.36 14.30 -9.48
N ALA A 488 -11.64 13.89 -9.42
CA ALA A 488 -12.03 12.62 -8.81
C ALA A 488 -11.41 11.40 -9.53
N VAL A 489 -11.39 11.40 -10.87
CA VAL A 489 -10.74 10.35 -11.66
C VAL A 489 -9.22 10.34 -11.44
N TYR A 490 -8.57 11.51 -11.46
CA TYR A 490 -7.13 11.65 -11.22
C TYR A 490 -6.72 11.24 -9.80
N ASN A 491 -7.49 11.62 -8.77
CA ASN A 491 -7.23 11.24 -7.38
C ASN A 491 -7.35 9.73 -7.13
N VAL A 492 -8.22 9.05 -7.88
CA VAL A 492 -8.45 7.60 -7.74
C VAL A 492 -7.48 6.78 -8.59
N MET A 493 -6.82 7.39 -9.59
CA MET A 493 -5.87 6.76 -10.51
C MET A 493 -4.78 5.95 -9.78
N PRO A 494 -4.01 6.47 -8.79
CA PRO A 494 -2.96 5.68 -8.13
C PRO A 494 -3.52 4.44 -7.42
N THR A 495 -4.77 4.48 -6.97
CA THR A 495 -5.40 3.36 -6.26
C THR A 495 -5.92 2.29 -7.23
N LYS A 496 -6.46 2.70 -8.37
CA LYS A 496 -7.04 1.78 -9.37
C LYS A 496 -6.01 1.28 -10.38
N LEU A 497 -5.00 2.08 -10.67
CA LEU A 497 -3.94 1.87 -11.65
C LEU A 497 -2.53 1.84 -11.04
N GLY A 498 -2.34 1.82 -9.71
CA GLY A 498 -1.00 1.74 -9.12
C GLY A 498 -0.39 0.34 -9.06
N ASP A 499 0.93 0.29 -8.82
CA ASP A 499 1.79 -0.91 -8.88
C ASP A 499 2.00 -1.63 -7.54
N ARG A 500 0.91 -1.86 -6.80
CA ARG A 500 1.02 -2.49 -5.47
C ARG A 500 1.65 -3.89 -5.54
N ASN A 501 1.40 -4.65 -6.61
CA ASN A 501 1.91 -6.01 -6.76
C ASN A 501 3.32 -6.09 -7.38
N TYR A 502 3.78 -5.08 -8.13
CA TYR A 502 5.09 -5.10 -8.79
C TYR A 502 6.23 -4.98 -7.76
N TRP A 503 6.17 -3.94 -6.92
CA TRP A 503 7.20 -3.68 -5.91
C TRP A 503 7.26 -4.74 -4.80
N GLU A 504 6.11 -5.31 -4.42
CA GLU A 504 6.06 -6.39 -3.41
C GLU A 504 6.79 -7.66 -3.88
N ASN A 505 6.70 -8.01 -5.17
CA ASN A 505 7.41 -9.16 -5.73
C ASN A 505 8.92 -8.91 -5.80
N PHE A 506 9.34 -7.68 -6.13
CA PHE A 506 10.76 -7.30 -6.06
C PHE A 506 11.28 -7.30 -4.63
N ALA A 507 10.52 -6.82 -3.65
CA ALA A 507 10.92 -6.79 -2.25
C ALA A 507 11.27 -8.18 -1.71
N LYS A 508 10.51 -9.21 -2.11
CA LYS A 508 10.80 -10.61 -1.78
C LYS A 508 12.15 -11.07 -2.35
N LYS A 509 12.45 -10.74 -3.61
CA LYS A 509 13.75 -11.05 -4.24
C LYS A 509 14.89 -10.29 -3.54
N THR A 510 14.70 -9.01 -3.25
CA THR A 510 15.69 -8.19 -2.53
C THR A 510 15.95 -8.71 -1.11
N GLY A 511 14.95 -9.23 -0.41
CA GLY A 511 15.15 -9.87 0.89
C GLY A 511 16.13 -11.05 0.83
N ASN A 512 16.08 -11.85 -0.25
CA ASN A 512 17.05 -12.92 -0.48
C ASN A 512 18.45 -12.36 -0.78
N ILE A 513 18.55 -11.33 -1.61
CA ILE A 513 19.83 -10.67 -1.92
C ILE A 513 20.46 -10.08 -0.66
N ALA A 514 19.67 -9.43 0.21
CA ALA A 514 20.15 -8.90 1.48
C ALA A 514 20.70 -10.02 2.40
N LYS A 515 20.06 -11.20 2.38
CA LYS A 515 20.55 -12.37 3.12
C LYS A 515 21.89 -12.88 2.56
N THR A 516 22.00 -13.03 1.24
CA THR A 516 23.25 -13.44 0.57
C THR A 516 24.39 -12.45 0.83
N LEU A 517 24.11 -11.14 0.70
CA LEU A 517 25.06 -10.08 1.02
C LEU A 517 25.54 -10.16 2.48
N ASN A 518 24.64 -10.40 3.43
CA ASN A 518 25.01 -10.55 4.84
C ASN A 518 25.96 -11.73 5.07
N GLU A 519 25.68 -12.89 4.47
CA GLU A 519 26.54 -14.07 4.56
C GLU A 519 27.93 -13.81 3.96
N ARG A 520 28.00 -13.19 2.78
CA ARG A 520 29.27 -12.82 2.13
C ARG A 520 30.07 -11.77 2.91
N LEU A 521 29.41 -10.73 3.42
CA LEU A 521 30.05 -9.70 4.24
C LEU A 521 30.67 -10.32 5.50
N LYS A 522 29.95 -11.22 6.18
CA LYS A 522 30.48 -11.94 7.34
C LYS A 522 31.72 -12.77 7.01
N GLU A 523 31.73 -13.43 5.86
CA GLU A 523 32.92 -14.17 5.41
C GLU A 523 34.11 -13.23 5.12
N LEU A 524 33.86 -12.14 4.41
CA LEU A 524 34.89 -11.14 4.08
C LEU A 524 35.49 -10.49 5.33
N PHE A 525 34.65 -10.10 6.30
CA PHE A 525 35.11 -9.54 7.57
C PHE A 525 35.74 -10.58 8.49
N GLY A 526 35.30 -11.84 8.43
CA GLY A 526 35.99 -12.93 9.11
C GLY A 526 37.44 -13.10 8.62
N LYS A 527 37.70 -12.84 7.33
CA LYS A 527 39.04 -12.84 6.73
C LYS A 527 39.80 -11.52 6.94
N ASN A 528 39.11 -10.40 7.12
CA ASN A 528 39.67 -9.06 7.24
C ASN A 528 39.02 -8.26 8.39
N PRO A 529 39.21 -8.67 9.65
CA PRO A 529 38.47 -8.11 10.79
C PRO A 529 38.75 -6.62 11.00
N GLU A 530 39.99 -6.18 10.76
CA GLU A 530 40.42 -4.80 10.98
C GLU A 530 39.60 -3.77 10.18
N ILE A 531 39.17 -4.12 8.97
CA ILE A 531 38.36 -3.23 8.12
C ILE A 531 37.01 -2.94 8.81
N PHE A 532 36.37 -3.99 9.32
CA PHE A 532 35.07 -3.88 9.97
C PHE A 532 35.19 -3.23 11.35
N ASP A 533 36.21 -3.59 12.13
CA ASP A 533 36.46 -3.01 13.46
C ASP A 533 36.71 -1.51 13.38
N ASN A 534 37.49 -1.06 12.39
CA ASN A 534 37.74 0.37 12.15
C ASN A 534 36.46 1.10 11.73
N PHE A 535 35.63 0.47 10.89
CA PHE A 535 34.34 1.03 10.48
C PHE A 535 33.38 1.14 11.66
N LEU A 536 33.17 0.05 12.41
CA LEU A 536 32.30 -0.01 13.57
C LEU A 536 32.73 0.98 14.67
N THR A 537 34.03 1.10 14.91
CA THR A 537 34.57 2.10 15.86
C THR A 537 34.26 3.52 15.37
N SER A 538 34.44 3.78 14.08
CA SER A 538 34.12 5.09 13.49
C SER A 538 32.63 5.41 13.56
N LEU A 539 31.74 4.43 13.35
CA LEU A 539 30.30 4.63 13.55
C LEU A 539 29.96 4.93 15.02
N ARG A 540 30.53 4.17 15.96
CA ARG A 540 30.26 4.34 17.40
C ARG A 540 30.64 5.72 17.93
N ASP A 541 31.75 6.26 17.44
CA ASP A 541 32.28 7.54 17.90
C ASP A 541 31.60 8.76 17.25
N ASN A 542 31.04 8.61 16.04
CA ASN A 542 30.49 9.72 15.27
C ASN A 542 28.97 9.69 15.07
N ILE A 543 28.32 8.56 15.33
CA ILE A 543 26.86 8.38 15.23
C ILE A 543 26.27 8.16 16.62
N HIS A 544 26.46 6.97 17.21
CA HIS A 544 26.08 6.64 18.60
C HIS A 544 26.81 5.39 19.12
N GLN A 545 27.13 5.34 20.42
CA GLN A 545 28.05 4.31 20.97
C GLN A 545 27.45 2.90 21.04
N SER A 546 26.13 2.82 21.03
CA SER A 546 25.38 1.58 21.19
C SER A 546 25.22 0.76 19.90
N ILE A 547 25.80 1.21 18.78
CA ILE A 547 25.79 0.48 17.49
C ILE A 547 26.43 -0.91 17.67
N LYS A 548 25.65 -1.94 17.32
CA LYS A 548 26.09 -3.33 17.29
C LYS A 548 26.69 -3.70 15.93
N GLU A 549 27.48 -4.76 15.90
CA GLU A 549 28.05 -5.31 14.65
C GLU A 549 26.96 -5.62 13.62
N GLU A 550 25.88 -6.28 14.03
CA GLU A 550 24.75 -6.57 13.13
C GLU A 550 24.11 -5.30 12.55
N GLU A 551 24.03 -4.22 13.33
CA GLU A 551 23.46 -2.95 12.88
C GLU A 551 24.39 -2.24 11.88
N ALA A 552 25.71 -2.32 12.09
CA ALA A 552 26.69 -1.80 11.13
C ALA A 552 26.65 -2.59 9.80
N LEU A 553 26.48 -3.92 9.85
CA LEU A 553 26.26 -4.75 8.66
C LEU A 553 24.97 -4.35 7.94
N ASP A 554 23.87 -4.20 8.68
CA ASP A 554 22.58 -3.78 8.13
C ASP A 554 22.69 -2.40 7.46
N MET A 555 23.48 -1.46 8.00
CA MET A 555 23.74 -0.16 7.37
C MET A 555 24.45 -0.29 6.02
N ILE A 556 25.48 -1.15 5.92
CA ILE A 556 26.20 -1.41 4.66
C ILE A 556 25.25 -2.02 3.62
N ILE A 557 24.51 -3.07 4.01
CA ILE A 557 23.57 -3.77 3.12
C ILE A 557 22.47 -2.83 2.65
N SER A 558 21.89 -2.06 3.58
CA SER A 558 20.87 -1.06 3.27
C SER A 558 21.41 -0.03 2.28
N HIS A 559 22.64 0.46 2.47
CA HIS A 559 23.26 1.42 1.55
C HIS A 559 23.46 0.85 0.16
N ILE A 560 23.99 -0.39 0.04
CA ILE A 560 24.20 -1.06 -1.26
C ILE A 560 22.90 -1.17 -2.05
N ILE A 561 21.78 -1.48 -1.39
CA ILE A 561 20.47 -1.67 -2.02
C ILE A 561 19.78 -0.32 -2.30
N THR A 562 19.86 0.62 -1.36
CA THR A 562 19.06 1.86 -1.39
C THR A 562 19.74 2.98 -2.18
N LYS A 563 21.07 3.04 -2.19
CA LYS A 563 21.80 4.11 -2.89
C LYS A 563 21.42 4.18 -4.37
N PRO A 564 21.42 3.10 -5.16
CA PRO A 564 21.07 3.19 -6.58
C PRO A 564 19.62 3.62 -6.82
N ILE A 565 18.71 3.27 -5.91
CA ILE A 565 17.31 3.74 -5.90
C ILE A 565 17.28 5.25 -5.68
N PHE A 566 18.05 5.75 -4.71
CA PHE A 566 18.12 7.18 -4.41
C PHE A 566 18.82 7.98 -5.51
N ASP A 567 19.92 7.47 -6.07
CA ASP A 567 20.61 8.07 -7.22
C ASP A 567 19.67 8.14 -8.43
N ALA A 568 18.87 7.10 -8.67
CA ALA A 568 17.86 7.09 -9.72
C ALA A 568 16.73 8.11 -9.49
N LEU A 569 16.32 8.30 -8.23
CA LEU A 569 15.24 9.22 -7.86
C LEU A 569 15.67 10.69 -7.88
N PHE A 570 16.92 10.98 -7.52
CA PHE A 570 17.35 12.34 -7.16
C PHE A 570 18.66 12.80 -7.83
N GLY A 571 19.24 11.96 -8.71
CA GLY A 571 20.53 12.19 -9.37
C GLY A 571 21.73 11.90 -8.47
N ASP A 572 22.95 11.99 -9.03
CA ASP A 572 24.24 11.71 -8.35
C ASP A 572 24.63 12.72 -7.23
N ASN A 573 23.65 13.41 -6.66
CA ASN A 573 23.84 14.61 -5.82
C ASN A 573 23.76 14.36 -4.31
N ILE A 574 23.54 13.12 -3.85
CA ILE A 574 23.52 12.79 -2.42
C ILE A 574 24.96 12.68 -1.89
N LYS A 575 25.65 13.81 -1.81
CA LYS A 575 26.99 13.92 -1.21
C LYS A 575 26.86 14.39 0.23
N ASN A 576 26.56 13.48 1.14
CA ASN A 576 26.52 13.74 2.58
C ASN A 576 27.56 12.87 3.33
N PRO A 577 27.94 13.24 4.56
CA PRO A 577 28.98 12.56 5.34
C PRO A 577 28.82 11.04 5.43
N ILE A 578 27.58 10.59 5.67
CA ILE A 578 27.25 9.19 5.86
C ILE A 578 27.37 8.41 4.54
N ALA A 579 26.81 8.96 3.45
CA ALA A 579 26.91 8.35 2.12
C ALA A 579 28.36 8.23 1.67
N LYS A 580 29.20 9.26 1.87
CA LYS A 580 30.63 9.22 1.53
C LYS A 580 31.37 8.12 2.29
N ALA A 581 31.12 7.99 3.59
CA ALA A 581 31.76 6.96 4.41
C ALA A 581 31.34 5.55 3.98
N LEU A 582 30.05 5.34 3.69
CA LEU A 582 29.53 4.06 3.21
C LEU A 582 29.98 3.75 1.78
N ASP A 583 30.09 4.74 0.90
CA ASP A 583 30.64 4.56 -0.46
C ASP A 583 32.09 4.09 -0.41
N LYS A 584 32.92 4.69 0.46
CA LYS A 584 34.30 4.24 0.69
C LYS A 584 34.35 2.81 1.21
N MET A 585 33.41 2.42 2.08
CA MET A 585 33.29 1.05 2.56
C MET A 585 32.91 0.07 1.44
N VAL A 586 31.92 0.42 0.62
CA VAL A 586 31.48 -0.39 -0.52
C VAL A 586 32.59 -0.54 -1.56
N LEU A 587 33.31 0.53 -1.89
CA LEU A 587 34.48 0.48 -2.78
C LEU A 587 35.55 -0.47 -2.23
N LYS A 588 35.87 -0.37 -0.93
CA LYS A 588 36.84 -1.27 -0.28
C LYS A 588 36.40 -2.74 -0.32
N LEU A 589 35.09 -3.01 -0.27
CA LEU A 589 34.53 -4.36 -0.40
C LEU A 589 34.49 -4.84 -1.87
N SER A 590 34.36 -3.93 -2.83
CA SER A 590 34.46 -4.21 -4.27
C SER A 590 35.84 -4.79 -4.61
N ASP A 591 36.91 -4.18 -4.07
CA ASP A 591 38.29 -4.67 -4.19
C ASP A 591 38.46 -6.12 -3.66
N LEU A 592 37.54 -6.56 -2.78
CA LEU A 592 37.51 -7.89 -2.18
C LEU A 592 36.52 -8.84 -2.88
N GLY A 593 35.95 -8.44 -4.02
CA GLY A 593 35.15 -9.30 -4.92
C GLY A 593 33.64 -9.33 -4.67
N LEU A 594 33.04 -8.28 -4.08
CA LEU A 594 31.61 -8.26 -3.74
C LEU A 594 30.65 -8.08 -4.96
N GLU A 595 31.13 -7.72 -6.15
CA GLU A 595 30.34 -7.17 -7.29
C GLU A 595 29.29 -8.10 -7.96
N GLY A 596 29.26 -9.40 -7.64
CA GLY A 596 28.39 -10.37 -8.32
C GLY A 596 26.89 -10.28 -8.02
N GLU A 597 26.51 -9.92 -6.78
CA GLU A 597 25.15 -10.13 -6.25
C GLU A 597 24.15 -8.99 -6.56
N THR A 598 24.64 -7.82 -7.00
CA THR A 598 23.78 -6.67 -7.30
C THR A 598 23.31 -6.63 -8.76
N LYS A 599 23.74 -7.57 -9.61
CA LYS A 599 23.35 -7.65 -11.02
C LYS A 599 21.84 -7.81 -11.20
N ASP A 600 21.21 -8.62 -10.34
CA ASP A 600 19.76 -8.88 -10.37
C ASP A 600 18.93 -7.64 -9.98
N LEU A 601 19.54 -6.66 -9.31
CA LEU A 601 18.89 -5.40 -8.94
C LEU A 601 18.94 -4.36 -10.08
N LYS A 602 19.69 -4.60 -11.16
CA LYS A 602 19.80 -3.65 -12.27
C LYS A 602 18.44 -3.33 -12.91
N ASN A 603 17.61 -4.35 -13.12
CA ASN A 603 16.27 -4.18 -13.67
C ASN A 603 15.35 -3.38 -12.73
N LEU A 604 15.51 -3.56 -11.41
CA LEU A 604 14.81 -2.77 -10.41
C LEU A 604 15.24 -1.30 -10.50
N TYR A 605 16.54 -1.04 -10.59
CA TYR A 605 17.06 0.32 -10.65
C TYR A 605 16.62 1.05 -11.91
N GLU A 606 16.63 0.39 -13.07
CA GLU A 606 16.11 0.98 -14.31
C GLU A 606 14.61 1.24 -14.23
N SER A 607 13.83 0.36 -13.59
CA SER A 607 12.41 0.59 -13.34
C SER A 607 12.16 1.78 -12.41
N VAL A 608 12.87 1.85 -11.28
CA VAL A 608 12.78 2.99 -10.34
C VAL A 608 13.20 4.29 -11.04
N LYS A 609 14.26 4.26 -11.84
CA LYS A 609 14.73 5.42 -12.61
C LYS A 609 13.70 5.88 -13.63
N THR A 610 13.04 4.95 -14.29
CA THR A 610 11.95 5.24 -15.23
C THR A 610 10.77 5.88 -14.51
N GLU A 611 10.34 5.33 -13.38
CA GLU A 611 9.24 5.88 -12.56
C GLU A 611 9.62 7.23 -11.91
N ALA A 612 10.87 7.39 -11.47
CA ALA A 612 11.41 8.64 -10.97
C ALA A 612 11.40 9.75 -12.02
N ALA A 613 11.85 9.43 -13.25
CA ALA A 613 11.83 10.35 -14.38
C ALA A 613 10.39 10.75 -14.78
N ARG A 614 9.42 9.88 -14.48
CA ARG A 614 7.98 10.14 -14.67
C ARG A 614 7.41 11.05 -13.57
N ALA A 615 7.81 10.88 -12.31
CA ALA A 615 7.34 11.67 -11.17
C ALA A 615 7.89 13.12 -11.17
N LYS A 616 7.27 14.01 -11.95
CA LYS A 616 7.74 15.39 -12.16
C LYS A 616 7.29 16.40 -11.08
N SER A 617 6.22 16.13 -10.33
CA SER A 617 5.73 17.04 -9.28
C SER A 617 6.24 16.65 -7.88
N PRO A 618 6.39 17.60 -6.92
CA PRO A 618 6.75 17.30 -5.54
C PRO A 618 5.81 16.29 -4.87
N LYS A 619 4.50 16.37 -5.16
CA LYS A 619 3.49 15.44 -4.65
C LYS A 619 3.69 14.02 -5.20
N SER A 620 3.90 13.88 -6.51
CA SER A 620 4.16 12.57 -7.15
C SER A 620 5.47 11.94 -6.66
N GLN A 621 6.51 12.73 -6.41
CA GLN A 621 7.77 12.23 -5.86
C GLN A 621 7.59 11.75 -4.41
N GLN A 622 6.88 12.50 -3.56
CA GLN A 622 6.56 12.05 -2.21
C GLN A 622 5.70 10.79 -2.20
N GLU A 623 4.71 10.68 -3.10
CA GLU A 623 3.91 9.47 -3.23
C GLU A 623 4.75 8.27 -3.71
N LEU A 624 5.67 8.47 -4.65
CA LEU A 624 6.62 7.45 -5.10
C LEU A 624 7.50 6.96 -3.93
N ILE A 625 8.11 7.87 -3.16
CA ILE A 625 8.93 7.53 -1.99
C ILE A 625 8.08 6.80 -0.93
N LYS A 626 6.88 7.31 -0.65
CA LYS A 626 5.95 6.69 0.31
C LYS A 626 5.54 5.30 -0.12
N ASN A 627 5.28 5.09 -1.42
CA ASN A 627 4.94 3.79 -1.96
C ASN A 627 6.13 2.85 -1.90
N LEU A 628 7.30 3.25 -2.41
CA LEU A 628 8.56 2.50 -2.28
C LEU A 628 8.84 2.12 -0.83
N TYR A 629 8.60 3.03 0.12
CA TYR A 629 8.70 2.71 1.54
C TYR A 629 7.73 1.61 1.98
N ASN A 630 6.44 1.78 1.69
CA ASN A 630 5.40 0.88 2.17
C ASN A 630 5.42 -0.51 1.51
N THR A 631 5.85 -0.61 0.25
CA THR A 631 5.82 -1.86 -0.53
C THR A 631 7.19 -2.50 -0.67
N PHE A 632 8.26 -1.71 -0.83
CA PHE A 632 9.61 -2.22 -1.04
C PHE A 632 10.43 -2.23 0.24
N PHE A 633 10.73 -1.07 0.84
CA PHE A 633 11.66 -0.99 1.97
C PHE A 633 11.13 -1.70 3.21
N LYS A 634 9.84 -1.58 3.50
CA LYS A 634 9.22 -2.26 4.63
C LYS A 634 9.29 -3.79 4.53
N GLU A 635 9.14 -4.33 3.32
CA GLU A 635 9.18 -5.78 3.11
C GLU A 635 10.63 -6.28 2.99
N ALA A 636 11.50 -5.59 2.25
CA ALA A 636 12.91 -5.95 2.08
C ALA A 636 13.72 -5.83 3.38
N PHE A 637 13.41 -4.83 4.23
CA PHE A 637 14.11 -4.56 5.49
C PHE A 637 13.18 -4.72 6.70
N ARG A 638 12.31 -5.75 6.68
CA ARG A 638 11.26 -5.94 7.68
C ARG A 638 11.75 -5.93 9.14
N LYS A 639 12.86 -6.61 9.44
CA LYS A 639 13.43 -6.64 10.80
C LYS A 639 13.82 -5.23 11.28
N GLN A 640 14.41 -4.42 10.40
CA GLN A 640 14.85 -3.06 10.69
C GLN A 640 13.66 -2.09 10.77
N SER A 641 12.68 -2.20 9.86
CA SER A 641 11.44 -1.43 9.88
C SER A 641 10.60 -1.70 11.14
N GLU A 642 10.43 -2.97 11.53
CA GLU A 642 9.69 -3.35 12.74
C GLU A 642 10.42 -2.90 14.03
N LYS A 643 11.76 -2.89 14.03
CA LYS A 643 12.59 -2.42 15.14
C LYS A 643 12.49 -0.92 15.37
N LEU A 644 12.47 -0.14 14.29
CA LEU A 644 12.62 1.31 14.37
C LEU A 644 11.27 2.04 14.24
N GLY A 645 10.20 1.35 13.82
CA GLY A 645 8.83 1.85 13.95
C GLY A 645 8.54 3.13 13.17
N ILE A 646 9.16 3.31 12.00
CA ILE A 646 8.99 4.51 11.16
C ILE A 646 7.52 4.60 10.71
N VAL A 647 6.90 5.75 10.94
CA VAL A 647 5.52 6.04 10.56
C VAL A 647 5.47 7.38 9.85
N TYR A 648 4.83 7.43 8.68
CA TYR A 648 4.53 8.69 8.00
C TYR A 648 3.47 9.46 8.78
N THR A 649 3.84 10.66 9.23
CA THR A 649 2.91 11.58 9.88
C THR A 649 1.97 12.21 8.83
N PRO A 650 0.64 12.14 9.02
CA PRO A 650 -0.31 12.80 8.13
C PRO A 650 -0.01 14.30 8.00
N ILE A 651 -0.17 14.85 6.80
CA ILE A 651 0.21 16.24 6.51
C ILE A 651 -0.64 17.23 7.31
N GLU A 652 -1.90 16.91 7.56
CA GLU A 652 -2.83 17.71 8.34
C GLU A 652 -2.37 17.83 9.81
N VAL A 653 -1.73 16.78 10.34
CA VAL A 653 -1.14 16.79 11.68
C VAL A 653 0.12 17.67 11.71
N VAL A 654 0.99 17.53 10.70
CA VAL A 654 2.22 18.32 10.57
C VAL A 654 1.88 19.80 10.45
N ASP A 655 1.01 20.16 9.51
CA ASP A 655 0.64 21.54 9.23
C ASP A 655 -0.04 22.19 10.44
N PHE A 656 -0.94 21.47 11.12
CA PHE A 656 -1.55 21.98 12.35
C PHE A 656 -0.52 22.26 13.45
N ILE A 657 0.44 21.36 13.69
CA ILE A 657 1.52 21.58 14.68
C ILE A 657 2.33 22.81 14.33
N LEU A 658 2.69 22.99 13.05
CA LEU A 658 3.46 24.16 12.61
C LEU A 658 2.67 25.46 12.80
N ARG A 659 1.42 25.53 12.34
CA ARG A 659 0.57 26.72 12.51
C ARG A 659 0.32 27.06 13.98
N ALA A 660 -0.01 26.05 14.80
CA ALA A 660 -0.24 26.23 16.23
C ALA A 660 1.03 26.66 16.96
N THR A 661 2.19 26.08 16.65
CA THR A 661 3.48 26.50 17.22
C THR A 661 3.81 27.94 16.88
N ASN A 662 3.59 28.35 15.62
CA ASN A 662 3.77 29.75 15.21
C ASN A 662 2.83 30.70 15.98
N GLY A 663 1.57 30.29 16.17
CA GLY A 663 0.60 31.02 16.99
C GLY A 663 1.02 31.13 18.46
N ILE A 664 1.59 30.06 19.03
CA ILE A 664 2.14 30.07 20.40
C ILE A 664 3.31 31.04 20.53
N LEU A 665 4.25 31.03 19.57
CA LEU A 665 5.37 31.97 19.56
C LEU A 665 4.88 33.43 19.58
N LYS A 666 3.87 33.74 18.76
CA LYS A 666 3.27 35.07 18.71
C LYS A 666 2.60 35.43 20.04
N LYS A 667 1.80 34.52 20.58
CA LYS A 667 1.01 34.72 21.79
C LYS A 667 1.86 34.88 23.06
N HIS A 668 2.83 34.00 23.26
CA HIS A 668 3.55 33.89 24.53
C HIS A 668 4.92 34.57 24.51
N PHE A 669 5.53 34.76 23.34
CA PHE A 669 6.87 35.32 23.22
C PHE A 669 6.98 36.52 22.28
N ASN A 670 5.86 36.97 21.68
CA ASN A 670 5.82 38.09 20.74
C ASN A 670 6.86 37.97 19.60
N THR A 671 7.01 36.75 19.07
CA THR A 671 7.94 36.39 17.98
C THR A 671 7.28 35.36 17.06
N ASP A 672 7.96 34.93 15.99
CA ASP A 672 7.47 33.91 15.08
C ASP A 672 8.63 33.14 14.42
N PHE A 673 8.31 32.22 13.50
CA PHE A 673 9.33 31.41 12.85
C PHE A 673 10.35 32.18 12.00
N ASN A 674 10.09 33.43 11.60
CA ASN A 674 10.99 34.24 10.78
C ASN A 674 12.11 34.92 11.60
N ASP A 675 11.94 35.07 12.91
CA ASP A 675 12.93 35.70 13.78
C ASP A 675 14.25 34.90 13.81
N LYS A 676 15.37 35.57 13.52
CA LYS A 676 16.71 34.95 13.48
C LYS A 676 17.16 34.36 14.82
N ASN A 677 16.53 34.76 15.93
CA ASN A 677 16.80 34.21 17.25
C ASN A 677 16.02 32.92 17.53
N ILE A 678 15.21 32.41 16.58
CA ILE A 678 14.44 31.17 16.73
C ILE A 678 15.14 30.02 16.00
N THR A 679 15.83 29.18 16.76
CA THR A 679 16.36 27.89 16.33
C THR A 679 15.31 26.79 16.57
N ILE A 680 15.06 26.02 15.52
CA ILE A 680 14.05 24.96 15.46
C ILE A 680 14.76 23.63 15.31
N PHE A 681 14.43 22.68 16.18
CA PHE A 681 15.04 21.37 16.20
C PHE A 681 13.97 20.27 16.09
N ASP A 682 14.16 19.38 15.12
CA ASP A 682 13.40 18.14 14.99
C ASP A 682 14.29 16.94 15.36
N PRO A 683 14.20 16.43 16.61
CA PRO A 683 15.05 15.34 17.08
C PRO A 683 14.70 13.95 16.50
N PHE A 684 13.55 13.82 15.85
CA PHE A 684 13.01 12.53 15.37
C PHE A 684 12.37 12.75 14.00
N THR A 685 13.18 13.20 13.06
CA THR A 685 12.66 13.83 11.85
C THR A 685 11.98 12.86 10.89
N GLY A 686 12.28 11.56 11.00
CA GLY A 686 11.75 10.53 10.12
C GLY A 686 12.06 10.86 8.68
N THR A 687 11.03 11.16 7.90
CA THR A 687 11.14 11.54 6.50
C THR A 687 11.34 13.04 6.26
N GLY A 688 11.66 13.82 7.31
CA GLY A 688 11.90 15.26 7.22
C GLY A 688 10.63 16.09 7.11
N SER A 689 9.45 15.51 7.35
CA SER A 689 8.16 16.13 6.99
C SER A 689 7.92 17.46 7.70
N PHE A 690 8.27 17.60 8.98
CA PHE A 690 8.07 18.86 9.71
C PHE A 690 8.91 20.00 9.14
N ILE A 691 10.21 19.76 8.93
CA ILE A 691 11.13 20.77 8.41
C ILE A 691 10.83 21.07 6.93
N ALA A 692 10.56 20.05 6.11
CA ALA A 692 10.21 20.24 4.71
C ALA A 692 8.89 21.01 4.55
N ARG A 693 7.86 20.72 5.35
CA ARG A 693 6.60 21.48 5.33
C ARG A 693 6.78 22.91 5.79
N LEU A 694 7.56 23.15 6.85
CA LEU A 694 7.90 24.50 7.33
C LEU A 694 8.60 25.35 6.24
N LEU A 695 9.46 24.73 5.44
CA LEU A 695 10.17 25.41 4.35
C LEU A 695 9.32 25.55 3.08
N SER A 696 8.26 24.75 2.92
CA SER A 696 7.44 24.76 1.71
C SER A 696 6.70 26.08 1.52
N LYS A 697 6.57 26.52 0.26
CA LYS A 697 5.85 27.76 -0.08
C LYS A 697 4.36 27.69 0.29
N GLU A 698 3.78 26.49 0.25
CA GLU A 698 2.37 26.23 0.63
C GLU A 698 2.07 26.54 2.10
N SER A 699 3.06 26.45 3.00
CA SER A 699 2.85 26.72 4.43
C SER A 699 2.78 28.21 4.75
N ASP A 700 3.44 29.05 3.96
CA ASP A 700 3.62 30.49 4.18
C ASP A 700 4.11 30.88 5.60
N LEU A 701 4.84 29.99 6.27
CA LEU A 701 5.34 30.19 7.64
C LEU A 701 6.75 30.81 7.71
N ILE A 702 7.58 30.53 6.70
CA ILE A 702 8.91 31.11 6.53
C ILE A 702 8.88 31.97 5.27
N SER A 703 9.18 33.27 5.39
CA SER A 703 9.25 34.21 4.26
C SER A 703 10.44 33.90 3.35
N ASP A 704 10.43 34.41 2.11
CA ASP A 704 11.53 34.19 1.17
C ASP A 704 12.84 34.85 1.68
N GLU A 705 12.74 35.97 2.41
CA GLU A 705 13.87 36.67 3.03
C GLU A 705 14.50 35.89 4.19
N ALA A 706 13.67 35.20 4.99
CA ALA A 706 14.13 34.40 6.12
C ALA A 706 14.62 33.01 5.70
N LEU A 707 14.19 32.51 4.54
CA LEU A 707 14.43 31.13 4.06
C LEU A 707 15.90 30.73 4.15
N LYS A 708 16.79 31.51 3.55
CA LYS A 708 18.22 31.19 3.45
C LYS A 708 18.89 31.15 4.82
N GLU A 709 18.61 32.13 5.67
CA GLU A 709 19.16 32.19 7.02
C GLU A 709 18.68 31.01 7.88
N LYS A 710 17.38 30.69 7.80
CA LYS A 710 16.78 29.58 8.53
C LYS A 710 17.36 28.23 8.09
N PHE A 711 17.37 27.98 6.79
CA PHE A 711 17.87 26.75 6.19
C PHE A 711 19.34 26.48 6.51
N LEU A 712 20.18 27.51 6.53
CA LEU A 712 21.62 27.34 6.76
C LEU A 712 22.00 27.26 8.24
N ASN A 713 21.33 28.02 9.12
CA ASN A 713 21.84 28.25 10.48
C ASN A 713 20.89 27.84 11.61
N HIS A 714 19.57 27.82 11.39
CA HIS A 714 18.58 27.76 12.48
C HIS A 714 17.61 26.60 12.42
N LEU A 715 17.71 25.72 11.43
CA LEU A 715 16.95 24.47 11.34
C LEU A 715 17.89 23.29 11.56
N PHE A 716 17.49 22.35 12.41
CA PHE A 716 18.22 21.12 12.68
C PHE A 716 17.27 19.92 12.66
N ALA A 717 17.69 18.81 12.05
CA ALA A 717 16.86 17.62 11.90
C ALA A 717 17.68 16.35 12.12
N PHE A 718 17.38 15.55 13.15
CA PHE A 718 18.12 14.31 13.44
C PHE A 718 17.23 13.08 13.26
N ASP A 719 17.85 11.97 12.84
CA ASP A 719 17.22 10.65 12.83
C ASP A 719 18.26 9.57 13.14
N ILE A 720 17.83 8.42 13.67
CA ILE A 720 18.70 7.29 13.98
C ILE A 720 18.72 6.25 12.85
N VAL A 721 17.75 6.30 11.93
CA VAL A 721 17.62 5.32 10.85
C VAL A 721 18.20 5.88 9.55
N LEU A 722 19.15 5.15 8.97
CA LEU A 722 19.83 5.54 7.73
C LEU A 722 18.87 5.87 6.59
N LEU A 723 17.85 5.04 6.38
CA LEU A 723 16.87 5.24 5.30
C LEU A 723 16.04 6.51 5.52
N SER A 724 15.56 6.73 6.74
CA SER A 724 14.83 7.94 7.14
C SER A 724 15.69 9.18 6.91
N TYR A 725 16.94 9.14 7.38
CA TYR A 725 17.92 10.21 7.21
C TYR A 725 18.11 10.62 5.75
N TYR A 726 18.27 9.66 4.82
CA TYR A 726 18.38 9.99 3.39
C TYR A 726 17.10 10.63 2.84
N ILE A 727 15.92 10.08 3.16
CA ILE A 727 14.64 10.64 2.71
C ILE A 727 14.45 12.07 3.26
N ALA A 728 14.78 12.30 4.53
CA ALA A 728 14.69 13.62 5.16
C ALA A 728 15.62 14.64 4.52
N LEU A 729 16.90 14.29 4.31
CA LEU A 729 17.86 15.17 3.65
C LEU A 729 17.34 15.66 2.30
N ILE A 730 16.80 14.73 1.51
CA ILE A 730 16.30 15.01 0.16
C ILE A 730 15.05 15.88 0.23
N ASN A 731 14.04 15.49 1.02
CA ASN A 731 12.79 16.23 1.14
C ASN A 731 13.01 17.67 1.63
N ILE A 732 13.87 17.86 2.64
CA ILE A 732 14.19 19.18 3.19
C ILE A 732 14.93 20.03 2.15
N THR A 733 15.92 19.45 1.47
CA THR A 733 16.69 20.13 0.43
C THR A 733 15.81 20.57 -0.72
N GLN A 734 14.97 19.67 -1.25
CA GLN A 734 14.05 19.98 -2.35
C GLN A 734 13.01 21.04 -1.97
N ALA A 735 12.45 20.97 -0.76
CA ALA A 735 11.49 21.97 -0.30
C ALA A 735 12.08 23.40 -0.32
N ALA A 736 13.36 23.55 0.04
CA ALA A 736 14.07 24.81 -0.03
C ALA A 736 14.47 25.19 -1.47
N GLN A 737 15.01 24.25 -2.25
CA GLN A 737 15.47 24.48 -3.63
C GLN A 737 14.34 24.85 -4.59
N ASN A 738 13.13 24.35 -4.36
CA ASN A 738 11.94 24.73 -5.12
C ASN A 738 11.57 26.22 -4.94
N ARG A 739 12.06 26.87 -3.87
CA ARG A 739 11.88 28.30 -3.61
C ARG A 739 13.12 29.11 -3.99
N ASP A 740 14.31 28.60 -3.70
CA ASP A 740 15.60 29.19 -4.07
C ASP A 740 16.55 28.10 -4.58
N SER A 741 16.67 27.99 -5.90
CA SER A 741 17.50 26.99 -6.59
C SER A 741 19.01 27.18 -6.36
N SER A 742 19.44 28.31 -5.77
CA SER A 742 20.85 28.54 -5.42
C SER A 742 21.28 27.81 -4.14
N LEU A 743 20.32 27.35 -3.33
CA LEU A 743 20.59 26.63 -2.10
C LEU A 743 21.16 25.22 -2.39
N LYS A 744 22.20 24.85 -1.65
CA LYS A 744 22.80 23.51 -1.70
C LYS A 744 22.06 22.54 -0.76
N ASN A 745 22.56 21.31 -0.67
CA ASN A 745 22.05 20.30 0.26
C ASN A 745 21.95 20.82 1.71
N PHE A 746 20.88 20.45 2.39
CA PHE A 746 20.67 20.78 3.80
C PHE A 746 21.79 20.18 4.66
N LYS A 747 22.52 21.04 5.39
CA LYS A 747 23.71 20.63 6.14
C LYS A 747 23.42 20.22 7.57
N ASN A 748 22.40 20.79 8.20
CA ASN A 748 22.14 20.62 9.63
C ASN A 748 21.29 19.36 9.93
N ILE A 749 21.59 18.26 9.24
CA ILE A 749 20.96 16.95 9.43
C ILE A 749 21.99 15.92 9.85
N ALA A 750 21.70 15.14 10.88
CA ALA A 750 22.64 14.14 11.41
C ALA A 750 21.97 12.78 11.57
N LEU A 751 22.73 11.73 11.25
CA LEU A 751 22.40 10.37 11.62
C LEU A 751 22.90 10.13 13.05
N THR A 752 22.00 10.09 14.03
CA THR A 752 22.35 9.94 15.44
C THR A 752 21.16 9.55 16.32
N ASP A 753 21.45 9.06 17.53
CA ASP A 753 20.44 8.95 18.59
C ASP A 753 20.33 10.28 19.34
N SER A 754 19.20 10.97 19.20
CA SER A 754 18.92 12.20 19.94
C SER A 754 18.84 11.97 21.46
N LEU A 755 18.45 10.77 21.93
CA LEU A 755 18.34 10.45 23.34
C LEU A 755 19.71 10.21 24.02
N ASP A 756 20.79 10.07 23.24
CA ASP A 756 22.16 10.01 23.76
C ASP A 756 22.68 11.37 24.28
N TYR A 757 21.86 12.44 24.28
CA TYR A 757 22.28 13.80 24.69
C TYR A 757 22.82 13.90 26.13
N PHE A 758 22.44 12.95 26.99
CA PHE A 758 22.82 12.92 28.41
C PHE A 758 23.91 11.88 28.72
N GLU A 759 24.35 11.11 27.72
CA GLU A 759 25.36 10.07 27.87
C GLU A 759 26.79 10.64 27.70
N GLU A 760 27.79 9.93 28.23
CA GLU A 760 29.21 10.30 28.05
C GLU A 760 29.65 10.12 26.61
N LYS A 761 30.41 11.08 26.07
CA LYS A 761 30.98 11.00 24.73
C LYS A 761 32.37 10.37 24.81
N ASN A 762 32.60 9.28 24.08
CA ASN A 762 33.93 8.74 23.82
C ASN A 762 34.59 9.52 22.68
N ASP A 763 35.89 9.72 22.78
CA ASP A 763 36.70 10.41 21.77
C ASP A 763 37.91 9.55 21.40
N LYS A 764 37.66 8.35 20.84
CA LYS A 764 38.74 7.46 20.38
C LYS A 764 39.20 7.80 18.97
N GLY A 765 38.62 8.83 18.35
CA GLY A 765 39.00 9.36 17.04
C GLY A 765 38.23 8.72 15.88
N VAL A 766 38.60 9.12 14.67
CA VAL A 766 38.02 8.58 13.42
C VAL A 766 39.16 8.07 12.56
N PHE A 767 39.03 6.85 12.03
CA PHE A 767 40.05 6.30 11.15
C PHE A 767 40.09 7.07 9.82
N PRO A 768 41.27 7.22 9.17
CA PRO A 768 41.42 8.03 7.94
C PRO A 768 40.44 7.65 6.82
N LEU A 769 40.09 6.37 6.68
CA LEU A 769 39.15 5.90 5.66
C LEU A 769 37.72 6.47 5.86
N PHE A 770 37.34 6.79 7.10
CA PHE A 770 35.98 7.20 7.46
C PHE A 770 35.92 8.63 8.02
N GLU A 771 36.92 9.45 7.72
CA GLU A 771 37.04 10.81 8.25
C GLU A 771 35.82 11.71 7.96
N ASP A 772 35.08 11.45 6.88
CA ASP A 772 33.83 12.16 6.58
C ASP A 772 32.82 12.11 7.73
N LEU A 773 32.83 11.05 8.55
CA LEU A 773 31.92 10.93 9.69
C LEU A 773 32.13 12.01 10.75
N LYS A 774 33.30 12.70 10.78
CA LYS A 774 33.53 13.84 11.67
C LYS A 774 32.50 14.96 11.44
N GLU A 775 32.13 15.21 10.17
CA GLU A 775 31.13 16.22 9.81
C GLU A 775 29.77 15.92 10.48
N ASN A 776 29.37 14.65 10.60
CA ASN A 776 28.15 14.25 11.32
C ASN A 776 28.24 14.58 12.83
N LYS A 777 29.39 14.35 13.46
CA LYS A 777 29.65 14.69 14.86
C LYS A 777 29.71 16.19 15.10
N GLU A 778 30.24 16.95 14.14
CA GLU A 778 30.29 18.42 14.18
C GLU A 778 28.89 19.03 14.21
N ILE A 779 27.94 18.52 13.42
CA ILE A 779 26.54 18.98 13.43
C ILE A 779 25.91 18.87 14.83
N LYS A 780 26.14 17.75 15.54
CA LYS A 780 25.69 17.57 16.93
C LYS A 780 26.31 18.61 17.87
N THR A 781 27.58 18.92 17.66
CA THR A 781 28.32 19.90 18.47
C THR A 781 27.82 21.31 18.21
N THR A 782 27.55 21.65 16.94
CA THR A 782 26.91 22.90 16.54
C THR A 782 25.57 23.07 17.23
N LEU A 783 24.68 22.08 17.17
CA LEU A 783 23.37 22.14 17.84
C LEU A 783 23.51 22.33 19.36
N ALA A 784 24.43 21.62 20.02
CA ALA A 784 24.64 21.74 21.45
C ALA A 784 25.03 23.16 21.91
N ASN A 785 25.66 23.93 21.01
CA ASN A 785 26.03 25.32 21.24
C ASN A 785 24.91 26.32 20.88
N GLN A 786 23.84 25.88 20.21
CA GLN A 786 22.68 26.72 19.90
C GLN A 786 21.76 26.88 21.12
N LYS A 787 21.08 28.03 21.18
CA LYS A 787 19.93 28.21 22.06
C LYS A 787 18.70 27.74 21.29
N ILE A 788 18.12 26.60 21.67
CA ILE A 788 16.94 26.03 21.02
C ILE A 788 15.67 26.62 21.64
N GLN A 789 14.77 27.17 20.81
CA GLN A 789 13.51 27.77 21.24
C GLN A 789 12.30 26.95 20.80
N VAL A 790 12.44 26.13 19.76
CA VAL A 790 11.34 25.30 19.26
C VAL A 790 11.84 23.88 19.06
N ILE A 791 11.11 22.93 19.63
CA ILE A 791 11.29 21.49 19.36
C ILE A 791 9.98 20.95 18.81
N ILE A 792 10.02 20.39 17.60
CA ILE A 792 8.85 19.81 16.91
C ILE A 792 9.16 18.39 16.44
N GLY A 793 8.13 17.59 16.17
CA GLY A 793 8.35 16.24 15.63
C GLY A 793 7.33 15.20 16.08
N ASN A 794 7.65 13.95 15.75
CA ASN A 794 6.88 12.75 16.12
C ASN A 794 7.82 11.73 16.80
N PRO A 795 8.00 11.79 18.13
CA PRO A 795 8.90 10.88 18.85
C PRO A 795 8.45 9.42 18.76
N PRO A 796 9.37 8.45 18.87
CA PRO A 796 9.06 7.02 18.73
C PRO A 796 8.15 6.49 19.85
N TYR A 797 7.20 5.61 19.50
CA TYR A 797 6.24 5.00 20.44
C TYR A 797 6.69 3.60 20.88
N SER A 798 7.73 3.51 21.73
CA SER A 798 8.20 2.20 22.24
C SER A 798 8.45 2.17 23.74
N ALA A 799 7.70 1.33 24.44
CA ALA A 799 7.93 0.95 25.84
C ALA A 799 8.68 -0.41 25.97
N GLY A 800 9.09 -1.01 24.84
CA GLY A 800 9.82 -2.29 24.76
C GLY A 800 9.25 -3.29 23.73
N GLN A 801 9.95 -4.42 23.56
CA GLN A 801 9.54 -5.50 22.65
C GLN A 801 8.26 -6.22 23.05
N LYS A 802 7.54 -6.79 22.07
CA LYS A 802 6.28 -7.53 22.30
C LYS A 802 6.52 -8.93 22.85
N SER A 803 7.56 -9.61 22.38
CA SER A 803 7.95 -10.96 22.81
C SER A 803 9.45 -11.06 23.04
N GLN A 804 9.88 -11.97 23.92
CA GLN A 804 11.31 -12.29 24.08
C GLN A 804 11.90 -13.06 22.88
N ASN A 805 11.04 -13.64 22.04
CA ASN A 805 11.42 -14.24 20.77
C ASN A 805 11.81 -13.19 19.72
N ASP A 806 11.32 -11.95 19.84
CA ASP A 806 11.66 -10.88 18.89
C ASP A 806 13.14 -10.50 19.00
N ASN A 807 13.75 -10.76 20.16
CA ASN A 807 15.14 -10.43 20.51
C ASN A 807 15.55 -8.99 20.19
N ASN A 808 14.61 -8.06 20.34
CA ASN A 808 14.68 -6.71 19.82
C ASN A 808 14.47 -5.68 20.93
N GLN A 809 15.37 -5.69 21.92
CA GLN A 809 15.32 -4.73 23.04
C GLN A 809 15.51 -3.30 22.53
N ASN A 810 14.84 -2.34 23.18
CA ASN A 810 15.12 -0.91 22.98
C ASN A 810 16.59 -0.61 23.31
N LEU A 811 17.13 0.43 22.68
CA LEU A 811 18.39 1.04 23.10
C LEU A 811 18.28 1.48 24.56
N THR A 812 19.39 1.37 25.29
CA THR A 812 19.46 1.71 26.72
C THR A 812 20.28 2.97 26.90
N HIS A 813 19.75 3.90 27.68
CA HIS A 813 20.39 5.19 28.01
C HIS A 813 20.53 5.27 29.53
N PRO A 814 21.57 4.68 30.15
CA PRO A 814 21.61 4.48 31.60
C PRO A 814 21.55 5.78 32.41
N LYS A 815 22.20 6.86 31.95
CA LYS A 815 22.16 8.15 32.64
C LYS A 815 20.81 8.82 32.46
N LEU A 816 20.28 8.80 31.24
CA LEU A 816 18.95 9.37 30.96
C LEU A 816 17.83 8.61 31.70
N GLU A 817 17.86 7.27 31.68
CA GLU A 817 16.91 6.42 32.42
C GLU A 817 16.92 6.74 33.91
N LYS A 818 18.12 6.92 34.50
CA LYS A 818 18.26 7.31 35.91
C LYS A 818 17.66 8.69 36.14
N TRP A 819 18.00 9.66 35.29
CA TRP A 819 17.52 11.05 35.39
C TRP A 819 15.99 11.14 35.31
N VAL A 820 15.39 10.45 34.35
CA VAL A 820 13.93 10.39 34.14
C VAL A 820 13.25 9.69 35.32
N TYR A 821 13.84 8.62 35.86
CA TYR A 821 13.31 7.96 37.05
C TYR A 821 13.37 8.84 38.30
N GLU A 822 14.47 9.56 38.51
CA GLU A 822 14.62 10.48 39.64
C GLU A 822 13.63 11.64 39.56
N THR A 823 13.38 12.17 38.35
CA THR A 823 12.48 13.29 38.12
C THR A 823 11.01 12.87 38.20
N TYR A 824 10.60 11.88 37.41
CA TYR A 824 9.18 11.50 37.29
C TYR A 824 8.80 10.30 38.15
N GLY A 825 9.70 9.33 38.27
CA GLY A 825 9.42 8.05 38.91
C GLY A 825 9.28 8.13 40.42
N LYS A 826 10.12 8.91 41.11
CA LYS A 826 10.02 9.14 42.57
C LYS A 826 8.76 9.89 42.97
N ASN A 827 8.19 10.69 42.06
CA ASN A 827 6.96 11.47 42.28
C ASN A 827 5.68 10.67 41.98
N SER A 828 5.80 9.41 41.55
CA SER A 828 4.67 8.55 41.26
C SER A 828 4.29 7.69 42.46
N THR A 829 2.99 7.41 42.57
CA THR A 829 2.43 6.44 43.52
C THR A 829 2.37 5.02 42.95
N ALA A 830 2.72 4.83 41.68
CA ALA A 830 2.63 3.57 40.95
C ALA A 830 4.00 2.96 40.62
N LYS A 831 4.00 1.72 40.10
CA LYS A 831 5.21 1.09 39.55
C LYS A 831 5.50 1.65 38.15
N VAL A 832 6.48 2.55 38.06
CA VAL A 832 6.75 3.34 36.84
C VAL A 832 7.89 2.87 35.96
N GLY A 833 8.62 1.80 36.32
CA GLY A 833 9.87 1.44 35.63
C GLY A 833 9.74 1.12 34.13
N LYS A 834 8.53 0.86 33.62
CA LYS A 834 8.28 0.81 32.16
C LYS A 834 8.03 2.20 31.57
N THR A 835 7.24 3.01 32.26
CA THR A 835 6.90 4.38 31.84
C THR A 835 8.12 5.29 31.80
N THR A 836 9.03 5.20 32.78
CA THR A 836 10.27 6.01 32.78
C THR A 836 11.30 5.55 31.74
N ARG A 837 11.13 4.35 31.17
CA ARG A 837 11.92 3.83 30.04
C ARG A 837 11.22 3.98 28.70
N ASP A 838 10.02 4.56 28.69
CA ASP A 838 9.31 4.84 27.46
C ASP A 838 10.04 5.97 26.72
N ALA A 839 10.42 5.71 25.47
CA ALA A 839 11.15 6.66 24.65
C ALA A 839 10.41 8.00 24.50
N LEU A 840 9.07 8.01 24.54
CA LEU A 840 8.29 9.24 24.53
C LEU A 840 8.55 10.09 25.78
N ILE A 841 8.53 9.49 26.96
CA ILE A 841 8.74 10.21 28.23
C ILE A 841 10.17 10.74 28.32
N GLN A 842 11.13 9.96 27.83
CA GLN A 842 12.53 10.39 27.68
C GLN A 842 12.67 11.55 26.69
N SER A 843 11.94 11.50 25.57
CA SER A 843 11.92 12.56 24.55
C SER A 843 11.38 13.88 25.10
N ILE A 844 10.31 13.84 25.91
CA ILE A 844 9.76 15.03 26.56
C ILE A 844 10.71 15.57 27.63
N ARG A 845 11.41 14.70 28.38
CA ARG A 845 12.46 15.12 29.32
C ARG A 845 13.60 15.83 28.59
N MET A 846 14.11 15.24 27.51
CA MET A 846 15.13 15.83 26.65
C MET A 846 14.68 17.20 26.14
N ALA A 847 13.48 17.29 25.57
CA ALA A 847 12.97 18.55 25.06
C ALA A 847 12.87 19.61 26.17
N SER A 848 12.38 19.25 27.35
CA SER A 848 12.33 20.17 28.49
C SER A 848 13.72 20.64 28.93
N ASP A 849 14.73 19.77 28.91
CA ASP A 849 16.11 20.12 29.25
C ASP A 849 16.74 21.05 28.19
N LEU A 850 16.53 20.76 26.90
CA LEU A 850 17.10 21.50 25.77
C LEU A 850 16.48 22.90 25.57
N LEU A 851 15.19 23.08 25.86
CA LEU A 851 14.52 24.40 25.80
C LEU A 851 15.01 25.37 26.90
N LYS A 852 15.71 24.87 27.93
CA LYS A 852 16.26 25.63 29.05
C LYS A 852 15.22 26.50 29.78
N ASP A 853 15.11 27.78 29.43
CA ASP A 853 14.32 28.78 30.15
C ASP A 853 13.05 29.24 29.41
N LYS A 854 13.11 29.33 28.08
CA LYS A 854 12.02 29.81 27.22
C LYS A 854 11.95 29.03 25.92
N GLY A 855 10.77 28.56 25.55
CA GLY A 855 10.53 27.94 24.26
C GLY A 855 9.29 27.05 24.21
N VAL A 856 9.09 26.37 23.08
CA VAL A 856 7.91 25.57 22.77
C VAL A 856 8.31 24.16 22.36
N LEU A 857 7.67 23.17 22.95
CA LEU A 857 7.65 21.79 22.48
C LEU A 857 6.33 21.51 21.77
N GLY A 858 6.34 21.11 20.49
CA GLY A 858 5.16 20.75 19.71
C GLY A 858 5.26 19.34 19.13
N PHE A 859 4.62 18.35 19.74
CA PHE A 859 4.72 16.95 19.32
C PHE A 859 3.37 16.30 19.01
N VAL A 860 3.37 15.34 18.09
CA VAL A 860 2.34 14.30 18.01
C VAL A 860 2.83 13.03 18.72
N VAL A 861 2.06 12.54 19.69
CA VAL A 861 2.52 11.56 20.67
C VAL A 861 1.50 10.47 20.94
N ASN A 862 1.95 9.37 21.55
CA ASN A 862 1.05 8.44 22.23
C ASN A 862 0.42 9.14 23.46
N GLY A 863 -0.87 9.48 23.36
CA GLY A 863 -1.62 10.21 24.39
C GLY A 863 -1.92 9.43 25.67
N SER A 864 -1.48 8.17 25.79
CA SER A 864 -1.81 7.33 26.96
C SER A 864 -1.33 7.88 28.30
N PHE A 865 -0.32 8.76 28.32
CA PHE A 865 0.12 9.40 29.56
C PHE A 865 -0.92 10.35 30.16
N ILE A 866 -1.90 10.84 29.38
CA ILE A 866 -2.93 11.79 29.84
C ILE A 866 -3.78 11.16 30.97
N ASP A 867 -4.06 9.86 30.88
CA ASP A 867 -4.94 9.14 31.80
C ASP A 867 -4.37 7.78 32.25
N SER A 868 -3.04 7.69 32.39
CA SER A 868 -2.37 6.47 32.86
C SER A 868 -2.06 6.54 34.36
N LYS A 869 -2.29 5.43 35.08
CA LYS A 869 -1.90 5.26 36.49
C LYS A 869 -0.39 5.43 36.72
N SER A 870 0.44 5.01 35.77
CA SER A 870 1.91 5.03 35.91
C SER A 870 2.57 6.31 35.37
N ALA A 871 1.77 7.26 34.89
CA ALA A 871 2.25 8.56 34.43
C ALA A 871 1.81 9.72 35.35
N ASP A 872 1.26 9.42 36.53
CA ASP A 872 0.89 10.40 37.56
C ASP A 872 2.07 11.28 37.98
N GLY A 873 3.22 10.67 38.29
CA GLY A 873 4.44 11.40 38.64
C GLY A 873 4.94 12.29 37.49
N PHE A 874 4.85 11.80 36.25
CA PHE A 874 5.16 12.58 35.06
C PHE A 874 4.23 13.78 34.92
N ARG A 875 2.91 13.58 34.96
CA ARG A 875 1.90 14.65 34.85
C ARG A 875 2.07 15.73 35.91
N LYS A 876 2.37 15.34 37.16
CA LYS A 876 2.66 16.28 38.26
C LYS A 876 3.90 17.13 38.00
N CYS A 877 4.95 16.54 37.43
CA CYS A 877 6.20 17.25 37.17
C CYS A 877 6.08 18.17 35.95
N VAL A 878 5.49 17.72 34.84
CA VAL A 878 5.35 18.58 33.64
C VAL A 878 4.42 19.75 33.89
N ALA A 879 3.38 19.58 34.71
CA ALA A 879 2.55 20.68 35.16
C ALA A 879 3.31 21.70 36.04
N LYS A 880 4.52 21.40 36.51
CA LYS A 880 5.40 22.37 37.21
C LYS A 880 6.52 22.90 36.31
N ASP A 881 7.01 22.07 35.39
CA ASP A 881 8.12 22.39 34.51
C ASP A 881 7.74 23.37 33.37
N PHE A 882 6.44 23.42 33.01
CA PHE A 882 5.93 24.20 31.89
C PHE A 882 4.85 25.20 32.34
N ALA A 883 4.86 26.38 31.74
CA ALA A 883 3.93 27.47 32.03
C ALA A 883 2.54 27.21 31.42
N HIS A 884 2.49 26.68 30.19
CA HIS A 884 1.23 26.32 29.54
C HIS A 884 1.36 24.94 28.90
N LEU A 885 0.36 24.08 29.13
CA LEU A 885 0.29 22.74 28.56
C LEU A 885 -0.99 22.62 27.74
N TYR A 886 -0.87 22.58 26.43
CA TYR A 886 -1.99 22.31 25.52
C TYR A 886 -1.97 20.83 25.13
N ALA A 887 -3.10 20.14 25.30
CA ALA A 887 -3.26 18.74 24.96
C ALA A 887 -4.55 18.53 24.14
N LEU A 888 -4.36 18.24 22.85
CA LEU A 888 -5.40 17.91 21.88
C LEU A 888 -5.44 16.38 21.72
N ASN A 889 -6.39 15.73 22.38
CA ASN A 889 -6.57 14.28 22.34
C ASN A 889 -7.38 13.87 21.09
N LEU A 890 -6.70 13.27 20.12
CA LEU A 890 -7.29 12.75 18.88
C LEU A 890 -7.81 11.31 19.02
N ARG A 891 -7.64 10.68 20.19
CA ARG A 891 -8.11 9.33 20.50
C ARG A 891 -7.56 8.26 19.56
N GLY A 892 -8.36 7.27 19.17
CA GLY A 892 -7.99 6.23 18.22
C GLY A 892 -7.35 4.98 18.85
N ASN A 893 -7.52 4.75 20.16
CA ASN A 893 -6.98 3.58 20.84
C ASN A 893 -7.70 2.28 20.46
N GLN A 894 -7.14 1.58 19.46
CA GLN A 894 -7.64 0.28 18.99
C GLN A 894 -6.95 -0.90 19.68
N ARG A 895 -6.37 -0.71 20.87
CA ARG A 895 -6.09 -1.82 21.81
C ARG A 895 -7.30 -2.15 22.70
N THR A 896 -8.37 -1.38 22.58
CA THR A 896 -9.67 -1.60 23.21
C THR A 896 -10.57 -2.45 22.30
N SER A 897 -11.79 -2.75 22.76
CA SER A 897 -12.77 -3.57 22.04
C SER A 897 -14.20 -3.14 22.38
N GLY A 898 -15.17 -3.53 21.56
CA GLY A 898 -16.59 -3.25 21.82
C GLY A 898 -16.89 -1.75 21.76
N GLU A 899 -17.70 -1.27 22.71
CA GLU A 899 -18.18 0.12 22.70
C GLU A 899 -17.06 1.16 22.86
N VAL A 900 -16.07 0.88 23.71
CA VAL A 900 -14.90 1.76 23.90
C VAL A 900 -14.14 1.95 22.58
N SER A 901 -13.93 0.87 21.81
CA SER A 901 -13.24 0.92 20.51
C SER A 901 -14.02 1.73 19.46
N LYS A 902 -15.35 1.68 19.50
CA LYS A 902 -16.20 2.51 18.63
C LYS A 902 -16.09 3.98 19.00
N LYS A 903 -16.15 4.32 20.29
CA LYS A 903 -15.99 5.69 20.79
C LYS A 903 -14.64 6.28 20.41
N GLU A 904 -13.57 5.52 20.61
CA GLU A 904 -12.20 5.91 20.21
C GLU A 904 -12.10 6.27 18.72
N GLY A 905 -12.91 5.63 17.87
CA GLY A 905 -13.03 5.96 16.45
C GLY A 905 -11.78 5.62 15.62
N GLY A 906 -11.61 6.34 14.51
CA GLY A 906 -10.52 6.11 13.55
C GLY A 906 -9.13 6.39 14.12
N LYS A 907 -8.13 5.61 13.67
CA LYS A 907 -6.71 5.76 14.04
C LYS A 907 -6.05 6.81 13.12
N ILE A 908 -5.35 7.79 13.69
CA ILE A 908 -4.65 8.84 12.90
C ILE A 908 -3.58 8.27 11.97
N PHE A 909 -2.91 7.17 12.37
CA PHE A 909 -1.82 6.55 11.62
C PHE A 909 -2.20 5.20 10.97
N ASP A 910 -3.49 4.93 10.71
CA ASP A 910 -3.99 3.64 10.18
C ASP A 910 -3.40 2.39 10.88
N SER A 911 -2.65 1.56 10.14
CA SER A 911 -1.98 0.36 10.62
C SER A 911 -0.65 0.65 11.32
N GLY A 912 -0.13 1.87 11.18
CA GLY A 912 1.12 2.32 11.81
C GLY A 912 1.05 2.42 13.32
N SER A 913 -0.11 2.75 13.90
CA SER A 913 -0.30 2.76 15.36
C SER A 913 -1.72 2.36 15.77
N ARG A 914 -1.82 1.66 16.91
CA ARG A 914 -3.09 1.35 17.60
C ARG A 914 -3.25 2.12 18.93
N ALA A 915 -2.32 3.03 19.23
CA ALA A 915 -2.35 3.81 20.47
C ALA A 915 -3.34 4.98 20.37
N THR A 916 -3.73 5.52 21.53
CA THR A 916 -4.27 6.89 21.60
C THR A 916 -3.24 7.85 20.98
N VAL A 917 -3.69 8.74 20.10
CA VAL A 917 -2.86 9.80 19.53
C VAL A 917 -3.28 11.13 20.11
N ALA A 918 -2.33 11.94 20.54
CA ALA A 918 -2.57 13.30 20.98
C ALA A 918 -1.53 14.25 20.35
N ILE A 919 -1.94 15.50 20.12
CA ILE A 919 -1.03 16.59 19.79
C ILE A 919 -0.83 17.41 21.06
N ILE A 920 0.43 17.66 21.43
CA ILE A 920 0.77 18.40 22.64
C ILE A 920 1.61 19.63 22.29
N PHE A 921 1.34 20.72 23.01
CA PHE A 921 2.21 21.89 23.03
C PHE A 921 2.57 22.24 24.46
N PHE A 922 3.82 22.07 24.85
CA PHE A 922 4.30 22.45 26.18
C PHE A 922 5.15 23.71 26.06
N VAL A 923 4.67 24.80 26.64
CA VAL A 923 5.29 26.12 26.60
C VAL A 923 6.09 26.32 27.87
N LYS A 924 7.40 26.50 27.72
CA LYS A 924 8.29 26.77 28.84
C LYS A 924 8.52 28.27 28.93
N ASP A 925 8.23 28.85 30.08
CA ASP A 925 8.64 30.21 30.43
C ASP A 925 8.86 30.30 31.94
N LYS A 926 10.13 30.36 32.36
CA LYS A 926 10.48 30.46 33.78
C LYS A 926 9.98 31.73 34.48
N SER A 927 9.57 32.75 33.74
CA SER A 927 9.00 33.97 34.33
C SER A 927 7.53 33.80 34.77
N VAL A 928 6.86 32.73 34.32
CA VAL A 928 5.48 32.42 34.69
C VAL A 928 5.49 31.45 35.89
N GLN A 929 4.79 31.82 36.98
CA GLN A 929 4.77 31.02 38.22
C GLN A 929 3.69 29.94 38.26
N ASN A 930 2.53 30.20 37.65
CA ASN A 930 1.39 29.28 37.66
C ASN A 930 1.25 28.61 36.30
N SER A 931 1.10 27.29 36.31
CA SER A 931 0.84 26.55 35.08
C SER A 931 -0.65 26.51 34.76
N ALA A 932 -0.96 26.54 33.46
CA ALA A 932 -2.31 26.31 32.95
C ALA A 932 -2.33 25.07 32.04
N ILE A 933 -3.33 24.21 32.21
CA ILE A 933 -3.51 23.03 31.37
C ILE A 933 -4.77 23.22 30.52
N HIS A 934 -4.58 23.24 29.22
CA HIS A 934 -5.63 23.42 28.21
C HIS A 934 -5.88 22.09 27.52
N TYR A 935 -7.06 21.52 27.72
CA TYR A 935 -7.42 20.20 27.22
C TYR A 935 -8.58 20.28 26.22
N TYR A 936 -8.44 19.57 25.10
CA TYR A 936 -9.53 19.33 24.17
C TYR A 936 -9.47 17.87 23.72
N GLU A 937 -10.64 17.25 23.62
CA GLU A 937 -10.80 15.88 23.14
C GLU A 937 -11.79 15.87 21.99
N VAL A 938 -11.45 15.15 20.93
CA VAL A 938 -12.35 14.97 19.79
C VAL A 938 -13.55 14.10 20.18
N GLU A 939 -14.70 14.35 19.55
CA GLU A 939 -15.95 13.63 19.83
C GLU A 939 -15.83 12.10 19.65
N ASP A 940 -16.72 11.38 20.35
CA ASP A 940 -16.88 9.93 20.19
C ASP A 940 -17.21 9.58 18.72
N TYR A 941 -16.78 8.40 18.27
CA TYR A 941 -17.16 7.78 16.99
C TYR A 941 -16.62 8.43 15.71
N LEU A 942 -15.79 9.47 15.81
CA LEU A 942 -15.21 10.11 14.62
C LEU A 942 -14.29 9.15 13.84
N LYS A 943 -14.50 9.08 12.53
CA LYS A 943 -13.60 8.41 11.58
C LYS A 943 -12.28 9.19 11.47
N ARG A 944 -11.24 8.55 10.92
CA ARG A 944 -9.91 9.17 10.78
C ARG A 944 -10.00 10.46 9.97
N GLU A 945 -10.71 10.42 8.85
CA GLU A 945 -10.83 11.49 7.87
C GLU A 945 -11.50 12.71 8.50
N ALA A 946 -12.53 12.51 9.32
CA ALA A 946 -13.19 13.59 10.05
C ALA A 946 -12.25 14.26 11.08
N LYS A 947 -11.41 13.46 11.76
CA LYS A 947 -10.39 14.00 12.68
C LYS A 947 -9.33 14.81 11.94
N LEU A 948 -8.85 14.32 10.80
CA LEU A 948 -7.87 15.04 9.96
C LEU A 948 -8.48 16.32 9.36
N HIS A 949 -9.74 16.25 8.90
CA HIS A 949 -10.48 17.42 8.42
C HIS A 949 -10.64 18.47 9.52
N SER A 950 -10.88 18.05 10.77
CA SER A 950 -10.93 18.98 11.91
C SER A 950 -9.58 19.69 12.12
N LEU A 951 -8.46 18.98 12.03
CA LEU A 951 -7.12 19.58 12.10
C LEU A 951 -6.83 20.55 10.96
N ALA A 952 -7.32 20.25 9.75
CA ALA A 952 -7.21 21.15 8.62
C ALA A 952 -8.02 22.44 8.84
N GLY A 953 -9.23 22.34 9.41
CA GLY A 953 -10.08 23.47 9.76
C GLY A 953 -9.59 24.28 10.97
N PHE A 954 -8.76 23.69 11.85
CA PHE A 954 -8.10 24.44 12.92
C PHE A 954 -6.93 25.25 12.35
N GLU A 955 -7.20 26.51 12.00
CA GLU A 955 -6.23 27.41 11.39
C GLU A 955 -5.04 27.72 12.31
N ASN A 956 -5.27 27.82 13.63
CA ASN A 956 -4.22 28.05 14.64
C ASN A 956 -4.63 27.50 16.02
N LEU A 957 -3.81 27.68 17.06
CA LEU A 957 -4.10 27.18 18.40
C LEU A 957 -5.41 27.74 19.00
N GLU A 958 -5.78 28.99 18.71
CA GLU A 958 -6.97 29.65 19.25
C GLU A 958 -8.28 29.16 18.62
N SER A 959 -8.19 28.60 17.40
CA SER A 959 -9.32 27.96 16.74
C SER A 959 -9.75 26.62 17.40
N VAL A 960 -8.90 26.04 18.25
CA VAL A 960 -9.24 24.83 19.01
C VAL A 960 -9.97 25.24 20.29
N PRO A 961 -11.18 24.69 20.56
CA PRO A 961 -11.98 25.06 21.71
C PRO A 961 -11.49 24.36 22.99
N PHE A 962 -10.27 24.68 23.42
CA PHE A 962 -9.68 24.16 24.64
C PHE A 962 -10.47 24.55 25.89
N LYS A 963 -10.54 23.63 26.85
CA LYS A 963 -11.04 23.87 28.21
C LYS A 963 -9.87 23.84 29.19
N GLU A 964 -9.83 24.78 30.11
CA GLU A 964 -8.85 24.74 31.19
C GLU A 964 -9.22 23.65 32.21
N ILE A 965 -8.24 22.86 32.63
CA ILE A 965 -8.41 21.80 33.63
C ILE A 965 -7.43 21.97 34.78
N THR A 966 -7.89 21.68 35.99
CA THR A 966 -7.06 21.68 37.21
C THR A 966 -6.79 20.23 37.63
N PRO A 967 -5.53 19.76 37.63
CA PRO A 967 -5.20 18.44 38.15
C PRO A 967 -5.59 18.28 39.62
N ASN A 968 -6.07 17.10 40.01
CA ASN A 968 -6.25 16.78 41.43
C ASN A 968 -4.90 16.44 42.11
N ASP A 969 -4.89 16.30 43.44
CA ASP A 969 -3.69 15.96 44.23
C ASP A 969 -3.04 14.63 43.83
N LYS A 970 -3.84 13.74 43.25
CA LYS A 970 -3.36 12.45 42.74
C LYS A 970 -2.69 12.58 41.36
N GLY A 971 -2.79 13.73 40.71
CA GLY A 971 -2.20 14.04 39.41
C GLY A 971 -3.06 13.61 38.23
N ASP A 972 -4.36 13.40 38.42
CA ASP A 972 -5.30 13.07 37.34
C ASP A 972 -5.70 14.35 36.59
N TRP A 973 -5.59 14.35 35.26
CA TRP A 973 -6.00 15.49 34.42
C TRP A 973 -7.48 15.37 34.05
N ILE A 974 -7.85 14.19 33.54
CA ILE A 974 -9.22 13.79 33.21
C ILE A 974 -9.64 12.61 34.08
N ASN A 975 -10.93 12.24 34.04
CA ASN A 975 -11.46 11.08 34.77
C ASN A 975 -11.09 11.09 36.26
N GLN A 976 -11.13 12.28 36.88
CA GLN A 976 -10.65 12.49 38.24
C GLN A 976 -11.45 11.65 39.24
N ARG A 977 -10.72 10.99 40.15
CA ARG A 977 -11.30 10.16 41.21
C ARG A 977 -12.04 11.02 42.24
N ASN A 978 -13.05 10.42 42.86
CA ASN A 978 -13.76 10.99 44.00
C ASN A 978 -13.13 10.52 45.32
N ASP A 979 -12.81 11.46 46.21
CA ASP A 979 -12.15 11.19 47.50
C ASP A 979 -12.99 10.30 48.45
N GLY A 980 -14.30 10.23 48.25
CA GLY A 980 -15.19 9.33 48.99
C GLY A 980 -14.82 7.85 48.83
N PHE A 981 -14.22 7.46 47.70
CA PHE A 981 -13.78 6.08 47.46
C PHE A 981 -12.70 5.63 48.44
N GLU A 982 -11.81 6.53 48.88
CA GLU A 982 -10.72 6.21 49.81
C GLU A 982 -11.23 5.95 51.25
N LYS A 983 -12.48 6.30 51.55
CA LYS A 983 -13.13 6.04 52.84
C LYS A 983 -13.74 4.64 52.94
N LEU A 984 -13.85 3.92 51.82
CA LEU A 984 -14.40 2.55 51.79
C LEU A 984 -13.40 1.54 52.38
N ILE A 985 -13.92 0.41 52.88
CA ILE A 985 -13.08 -0.66 53.41
C ILE A 985 -12.31 -1.33 52.26
N PRO A 986 -10.97 -1.37 52.29
CA PRO A 986 -10.20 -1.97 51.22
C PRO A 986 -10.40 -3.49 51.16
N LEU A 987 -10.41 -4.05 49.95
CA LEU A 987 -10.59 -5.49 49.77
C LEU A 987 -9.39 -6.31 50.25
N LYS A 988 -8.16 -5.79 50.11
CA LYS A 988 -6.92 -6.54 50.38
C LYS A 988 -5.93 -5.78 51.23
N ARG A 989 -5.09 -6.55 51.94
CA ARG A 989 -3.94 -6.05 52.68
C ARG A 989 -2.89 -5.48 51.75
N ASP A 990 -2.35 -4.33 52.13
CA ASP A 990 -1.19 -3.73 51.49
C ASP A 990 -0.15 -3.41 52.57
N LYS A 991 0.86 -4.27 52.67
CA LYS A 991 1.96 -4.10 53.64
C LYS A 991 2.78 -2.84 53.37
N THR A 992 2.92 -2.43 52.11
CA THR A 992 3.68 -1.25 51.73
C THR A 992 2.97 0.02 52.18
N SER A 993 1.65 0.09 51.96
CA SER A 993 0.81 1.21 52.37
C SER A 993 0.29 1.08 53.82
N LYS A 994 0.74 0.05 54.57
CA LYS A 994 0.29 -0.29 55.93
C LYS A 994 -1.23 -0.47 56.06
N ILE A 995 -1.90 -0.89 54.99
CA ILE A 995 -3.34 -1.20 54.99
C ILE A 995 -3.51 -2.63 55.49
N LEU A 996 -4.00 -2.78 56.72
CA LEU A 996 -4.20 -4.09 57.38
C LEU A 996 -5.67 -4.40 57.66
N ASN A 997 -6.51 -3.37 57.80
CA ASN A 997 -7.95 -3.50 58.07
C ASN A 997 -8.72 -3.65 56.77
N THR A 998 -8.91 -4.90 56.32
CA THR A 998 -9.36 -5.22 54.95
C THR A 998 -10.43 -6.30 54.95
N ILE A 999 -11.11 -6.53 53.83
CA ILE A 999 -12.07 -7.64 53.72
C ILE A 999 -11.36 -9.00 53.70
N PHE A 1000 -10.29 -9.12 52.90
CA PHE A 1000 -9.53 -10.36 52.72
C PHE A 1000 -8.11 -10.24 53.29
N ASP A 1001 -7.65 -11.32 53.92
CA ASP A 1001 -6.31 -11.49 54.46
C ASP A 1001 -5.29 -11.93 53.42
N LEU A 1002 -5.77 -12.55 52.33
CA LEU A 1002 -4.99 -13.02 51.21
C LEU A 1002 -5.74 -12.75 49.90
N ASP A 1003 -5.01 -12.23 48.91
CA ASP A 1003 -5.43 -12.12 47.52
C ASP A 1003 -4.31 -12.65 46.61
N SER A 1004 -4.66 -12.92 45.35
CA SER A 1004 -3.67 -13.26 44.33
C SER A 1004 -3.99 -12.57 43.00
N ASN A 1005 -2.97 -12.30 42.20
CA ASN A 1005 -3.21 -12.16 40.76
C ASN A 1005 -3.55 -13.53 40.17
N GLY A 1006 -4.24 -13.54 39.03
CA GLY A 1006 -4.34 -14.72 38.20
C GLY A 1006 -2.97 -15.19 37.67
N VAL A 1007 -2.86 -16.46 37.28
CA VAL A 1007 -1.60 -17.03 36.77
C VAL A 1007 -1.22 -16.34 35.46
N LYS A 1008 0.05 -15.96 35.37
CA LYS A 1008 0.61 -15.31 34.19
C LYS A 1008 1.67 -16.22 33.59
N THR A 1009 1.47 -16.62 32.34
CA THR A 1009 2.40 -17.54 31.67
C THR A 1009 3.36 -16.82 30.73
N ASN A 1010 2.91 -15.75 30.06
CA ASN A 1010 3.56 -15.09 28.89
C ASN A 1010 3.73 -16.00 27.67
N ARG A 1011 3.08 -17.16 27.64
CA ARG A 1011 3.18 -18.16 26.57
C ARG A 1011 1.91 -19.01 26.46
N ASP A 1012 0.75 -18.38 26.64
CA ASP A 1012 -0.54 -19.08 26.74
C ASP A 1012 -0.77 -20.12 25.62
N PRO A 1013 -0.44 -19.87 24.33
CA PRO A 1013 -0.63 -20.87 23.28
C PRO A 1013 0.11 -22.20 23.50
N TRP A 1014 1.15 -22.21 24.34
CA TRP A 1014 1.97 -23.38 24.64
C TRP A 1014 1.56 -24.11 25.91
N VAL A 1015 0.94 -23.40 26.87
CA VAL A 1015 0.70 -23.91 28.22
C VAL A 1015 -0.77 -23.92 28.61
N TYR A 1016 -1.66 -23.45 27.72
CA TYR A 1016 -3.10 -23.64 27.81
C TYR A 1016 -3.63 -24.38 26.58
N ASN A 1017 -4.54 -25.34 26.79
CA ASN A 1017 -5.26 -25.98 25.69
C ASN A 1017 -6.59 -26.58 26.16
N PHE A 1018 -7.56 -26.75 25.25
CA PHE A 1018 -8.77 -27.52 25.53
C PHE A 1018 -8.50 -29.03 25.62
N SER A 1019 -7.49 -29.52 24.89
CA SER A 1019 -7.06 -30.92 24.92
C SER A 1019 -5.83 -31.09 25.81
N PRO A 1020 -5.88 -31.95 26.84
CA PRO A 1020 -4.71 -32.20 27.68
C PRO A 1020 -3.59 -32.89 26.89
N ASN A 1021 -3.91 -33.73 25.92
CA ASN A 1021 -2.91 -34.38 25.06
C ASN A 1021 -2.21 -33.36 24.15
N ALA A 1022 -2.98 -32.42 23.57
CA ALA A 1022 -2.39 -31.37 22.75
C ALA A 1022 -1.52 -30.41 23.58
N LEU A 1023 -1.95 -30.11 24.82
CA LEU A 1023 -1.15 -29.34 25.78
C LEU A 1023 0.19 -30.04 26.06
N MET A 1024 0.16 -31.34 26.35
CA MET A 1024 1.37 -32.13 26.64
C MET A 1024 2.34 -32.11 25.46
N ASN A 1025 1.87 -32.39 24.24
CA ASN A 1025 2.70 -32.33 23.03
C ASN A 1025 3.28 -30.93 22.79
N SER A 1026 2.48 -29.89 23.04
CA SER A 1026 2.91 -28.50 22.89
C SER A 1026 4.04 -28.14 23.86
N VAL A 1027 3.88 -28.49 25.14
CA VAL A 1027 4.92 -28.26 26.16
C VAL A 1027 6.16 -29.12 25.90
N GLN A 1028 6.00 -30.38 25.48
CA GLN A 1028 7.12 -31.25 25.13
C GLN A 1028 7.95 -30.67 23.99
N ASN A 1029 7.32 -30.18 22.92
CA ASN A 1029 8.02 -29.53 21.81
C ASN A 1029 8.85 -28.31 22.28
N CYS A 1030 8.33 -27.52 23.23
CA CYS A 1030 9.08 -26.43 23.84
C CYS A 1030 10.28 -26.93 24.66
N ILE A 1031 10.11 -28.00 25.43
CA ILE A 1031 11.18 -28.62 26.24
C ILE A 1031 12.28 -29.16 25.34
N ASP A 1032 11.92 -29.91 24.30
CA ASP A 1032 12.85 -30.50 23.34
C ASP A 1032 13.64 -29.42 22.61
N THR A 1033 12.95 -28.36 22.15
CA THR A 1033 13.60 -27.20 21.51
C THR A 1033 14.57 -26.52 22.47
N TYR A 1034 14.16 -26.26 23.71
CA TYR A 1034 15.00 -25.64 24.73
C TYR A 1034 16.26 -26.48 25.00
N ASN A 1035 16.11 -27.79 25.22
CA ASN A 1035 17.21 -28.68 25.57
C ASN A 1035 18.18 -28.85 24.38
N ALA A 1036 17.65 -28.90 23.15
CA ALA A 1036 18.46 -28.92 21.93
C ALA A 1036 19.28 -27.63 21.76
N ASP A 1037 18.65 -26.46 21.97
CA ASP A 1037 19.35 -25.18 21.97
C ASP A 1037 20.42 -25.11 23.08
N LEU A 1038 20.12 -25.64 24.28
CA LEU A 1038 21.05 -25.60 25.41
C LEU A 1038 22.28 -26.45 25.13
N LYS A 1039 22.08 -27.64 24.54
CA LYS A 1039 23.17 -28.50 24.06
C LYS A 1039 24.04 -27.76 23.04
N ARG A 1040 23.44 -27.19 21.99
CA ARG A 1040 24.15 -26.41 20.96
C ARG A 1040 24.91 -25.22 21.57
N PHE A 1041 24.28 -24.49 22.48
CA PHE A 1041 24.88 -23.36 23.18
C PHE A 1041 26.12 -23.77 23.96
N ASN A 1042 26.06 -24.89 24.67
CA ASN A 1042 27.18 -25.41 25.44
C ASN A 1042 28.36 -25.84 24.57
N GLU A 1043 28.07 -26.50 23.44
CA GLU A 1043 29.09 -27.02 22.54
C GLU A 1043 29.79 -25.92 21.72
N ARG A 1044 29.05 -24.87 21.33
CA ARG A 1044 29.53 -23.92 20.31
C ARG A 1044 29.67 -22.47 20.77
N PHE A 1045 28.90 -22.03 21.77
CA PHE A 1045 28.72 -20.61 22.05
C PHE A 1045 29.05 -20.20 23.49
N ARG A 1046 29.10 -21.13 24.45
CA ARG A 1046 29.20 -20.83 25.88
C ARG A 1046 30.43 -20.00 26.25
N GLU A 1047 31.61 -20.34 25.73
CA GLU A 1047 32.84 -19.59 26.05
C GLU A 1047 32.84 -18.20 25.41
N ALA A 1048 32.42 -18.08 24.14
CA ALA A 1048 32.26 -16.79 23.47
C ALA A 1048 31.23 -15.89 24.19
N PHE A 1049 30.11 -16.46 24.66
CA PHE A 1049 29.11 -15.75 25.45
C PHE A 1049 29.69 -15.25 26.78
N LYS A 1050 30.47 -16.07 27.50
CA LYS A 1050 31.11 -15.66 28.76
C LYS A 1050 32.05 -14.48 28.57
N GLN A 1051 32.86 -14.50 27.50
CA GLN A 1051 33.75 -13.40 27.16
C GLN A 1051 32.95 -12.13 26.81
N ARG A 1052 31.95 -12.24 25.93
CA ARG A 1052 31.09 -11.12 25.53
C ARG A 1052 30.29 -10.53 26.70
N ALA A 1053 29.90 -11.35 27.67
CA ALA A 1053 29.09 -10.94 28.82
C ALA A 1053 29.91 -10.59 30.06
N GLN A 1054 31.24 -10.51 29.95
CA GLN A 1054 32.11 -10.12 31.06
C GLN A 1054 31.75 -8.71 31.55
N GLY A 1055 31.56 -8.56 32.86
CA GLY A 1055 31.16 -7.28 33.48
C GLY A 1055 29.67 -6.95 33.40
N VAL A 1056 28.85 -7.75 32.70
CA VAL A 1056 27.39 -7.56 32.64
C VAL A 1056 26.73 -8.02 33.95
N LYS A 1057 25.77 -7.24 34.47
CA LYS A 1057 25.00 -7.62 35.66
C LYS A 1057 24.24 -8.92 35.42
N LYS A 1058 24.25 -9.84 36.40
CA LYS A 1058 23.53 -11.14 36.35
C LYS A 1058 22.07 -11.01 35.89
N ALA A 1059 21.39 -9.94 36.31
CA ALA A 1059 20.00 -9.68 35.98
C ALA A 1059 19.75 -9.36 34.50
N ASP A 1060 20.78 -8.96 33.75
CA ASP A 1060 20.73 -8.46 32.37
C ASP A 1060 21.37 -9.42 31.35
N LEU A 1061 22.08 -10.47 31.79
CA LEU A 1061 22.73 -11.46 30.91
C LEU A 1061 21.82 -12.00 29.80
N TYR A 1062 20.53 -12.19 30.10
CA TYR A 1062 19.54 -12.70 29.14
C TYR A 1062 19.34 -11.82 27.90
N LYS A 1063 19.71 -10.52 27.98
CA LYS A 1063 19.64 -9.56 26.86
C LYS A 1063 20.79 -9.73 25.87
N HIS A 1064 21.83 -10.48 26.24
CA HIS A 1064 23.03 -10.69 25.44
C HIS A 1064 23.00 -12.01 24.66
N LEU A 1065 21.91 -12.78 24.71
CA LEU A 1065 21.74 -13.97 23.87
C LEU A 1065 21.42 -13.56 22.43
N SER A 1066 22.10 -14.16 21.45
CA SER A 1066 21.89 -13.88 20.02
C SER A 1066 20.90 -14.84 19.37
N ASP A 1067 20.42 -14.51 18.17
CA ASP A 1067 19.50 -15.35 17.39
C ASP A 1067 20.16 -16.66 16.89
N GLN A 1068 21.50 -16.78 16.98
CA GLN A 1068 22.24 -18.01 16.69
C GLN A 1068 22.33 -18.93 17.90
N GLU A 1069 22.27 -18.36 19.10
CA GLU A 1069 22.40 -19.08 20.37
C GLU A 1069 21.08 -19.73 20.77
N ILE A 1070 19.95 -19.09 20.46
CA ILE A 1070 18.61 -19.57 20.81
C ILE A 1070 17.66 -19.53 19.61
N THR A 1071 16.72 -20.47 19.55
CA THR A 1071 15.68 -20.53 18.53
C THR A 1071 14.68 -19.39 18.73
N THR A 1072 14.55 -18.52 17.73
CA THR A 1072 13.58 -17.41 17.74
C THR A 1072 12.24 -17.77 17.09
N ASP A 1073 12.15 -18.93 16.44
CA ASP A 1073 10.94 -19.48 15.82
C ASP A 1073 9.80 -19.66 16.84
N LYS A 1074 8.78 -18.81 16.71
CA LYS A 1074 7.60 -18.77 17.58
C LYS A 1074 6.73 -20.03 17.48
N THR A 1075 6.93 -20.85 16.45
CA THR A 1075 6.22 -22.13 16.26
C THR A 1075 6.89 -23.30 16.98
N LYS A 1076 8.03 -23.07 17.64
CA LYS A 1076 8.77 -24.09 18.40
C LYS A 1076 8.84 -23.80 19.89
N ILE A 1077 9.07 -22.55 20.26
CA ILE A 1077 9.21 -22.15 21.66
C ILE A 1077 8.81 -20.69 21.88
N ALA A 1078 8.29 -20.38 23.06
CA ALA A 1078 8.06 -19.00 23.50
C ALA A 1078 8.99 -18.65 24.66
N TRP A 1079 10.05 -17.88 24.41
CA TRP A 1079 11.01 -17.48 25.44
C TRP A 1079 10.41 -16.50 26.44
N THR A 1080 10.86 -16.58 27.69
CA THR A 1080 10.62 -15.58 28.75
C THR A 1080 11.96 -15.18 29.34
N ARG A 1081 11.98 -14.07 30.10
CA ARG A 1081 13.17 -13.65 30.84
C ARG A 1081 13.65 -14.77 31.78
N SER A 1082 12.73 -15.37 32.53
CA SER A 1082 13.04 -16.47 33.47
C SER A 1082 13.63 -17.69 32.73
N LEU A 1083 13.03 -18.09 31.61
CA LEU A 1083 13.50 -19.23 30.83
C LEU A 1083 14.91 -18.99 30.25
N LYS A 1084 15.19 -17.80 29.70
CA LYS A 1084 16.53 -17.42 29.23
C LYS A 1084 17.55 -17.39 30.38
N GLN A 1085 17.14 -16.99 31.59
CA GLN A 1085 18.03 -17.00 32.75
C GLN A 1085 18.37 -18.42 33.21
N GLY A 1086 17.41 -19.35 33.22
CA GLY A 1086 17.67 -20.77 33.48
C GLY A 1086 18.59 -21.39 32.42
N PHE A 1087 18.39 -21.04 31.15
CA PHE A 1087 19.24 -21.47 30.03
C PHE A 1087 20.71 -21.11 30.24
N ILE A 1088 20.97 -19.84 30.59
CA ILE A 1088 22.34 -19.36 30.84
C ILE A 1088 22.96 -20.05 32.06
N LYS A 1089 22.16 -20.43 33.06
CA LYS A 1089 22.59 -21.17 34.25
C LYS A 1089 22.80 -22.66 33.99
N ASN A 1090 22.63 -23.13 32.75
CA ASN A 1090 22.75 -24.54 32.39
C ASN A 1090 21.68 -25.45 33.00
N GLU A 1091 20.48 -24.94 33.23
CA GLU A 1091 19.37 -25.72 33.79
C GLU A 1091 18.71 -26.56 32.69
N ASN A 1092 18.83 -27.89 32.75
CA ASN A 1092 18.08 -28.80 31.88
C ASN A 1092 16.60 -28.85 32.31
N LEU A 1093 15.71 -28.97 31.33
CA LEU A 1093 14.28 -29.13 31.61
C LEU A 1093 13.89 -30.60 31.53
N PRO A 1094 13.17 -31.12 32.55
CA PRO A 1094 12.65 -32.49 32.51
C PRO A 1094 11.54 -32.63 31.47
N GLU A 1095 11.27 -33.86 31.04
CA GLU A 1095 10.14 -34.17 30.17
C GLU A 1095 8.81 -33.70 30.77
N SER A 1096 7.85 -33.46 29.88
CA SER A 1096 6.52 -33.04 30.28
C SER A 1096 5.79 -34.17 31.01
N GLY A 1097 5.00 -33.82 32.04
CA GLY A 1097 4.25 -34.79 32.84
C GLY A 1097 2.77 -34.41 33.07
N MET A 1098 1.87 -35.40 33.01
CA MET A 1098 0.42 -35.22 33.20
C MET A 1098 0.05 -34.83 34.64
N GLU A 1099 0.92 -35.10 35.61
CA GLU A 1099 0.78 -34.66 37.00
C GLU A 1099 0.76 -33.13 37.14
N ARG A 1100 1.39 -32.39 36.20
CA ARG A 1100 1.41 -30.93 36.16
C ARG A 1100 0.18 -30.31 35.49
N VAL A 1101 -0.65 -31.09 34.82
CA VAL A 1101 -1.85 -30.58 34.13
C VAL A 1101 -2.98 -30.30 35.13
N ARG A 1102 -3.46 -29.06 35.18
CA ARG A 1102 -4.56 -28.61 36.06
C ARG A 1102 -5.65 -27.89 35.26
N LEU A 1103 -6.90 -27.97 35.71
CA LEU A 1103 -7.99 -27.22 35.07
C LEU A 1103 -7.99 -25.78 35.58
N ALA A 1104 -8.09 -24.82 34.66
CA ALA A 1104 -8.04 -23.40 34.95
C ALA A 1104 -9.16 -22.65 34.21
N MET A 1105 -9.65 -21.56 34.83
CA MET A 1105 -10.54 -20.61 34.21
C MET A 1105 -9.71 -19.63 33.37
N TYR A 1106 -9.61 -19.89 32.06
CA TYR A 1106 -8.79 -19.09 31.16
C TYR A 1106 -9.48 -17.77 30.81
N ARG A 1107 -10.77 -17.81 30.44
CA ARG A 1107 -11.60 -16.63 30.14
C ARG A 1107 -12.99 -16.80 30.79
N PRO A 1108 -13.83 -15.75 30.86
CA PRO A 1108 -15.14 -15.87 31.48
C PRO A 1108 -15.93 -17.02 30.86
N PHE A 1109 -16.38 -17.95 31.70
CA PHE A 1109 -17.12 -19.16 31.28
C PHE A 1109 -16.34 -20.09 30.35
N ASN A 1110 -15.01 -19.98 30.30
CA ASN A 1110 -14.13 -20.78 29.45
C ASN A 1110 -13.02 -21.46 30.26
N LYS A 1111 -13.19 -22.77 30.47
CA LYS A 1111 -12.19 -23.61 31.14
C LYS A 1111 -11.24 -24.22 30.12
N GLN A 1112 -9.96 -24.26 30.47
CA GLN A 1112 -8.90 -24.93 29.70
C GLN A 1112 -7.94 -25.66 30.63
N TRP A 1113 -7.24 -26.65 30.09
CA TRP A 1113 -6.12 -27.28 30.78
C TRP A 1113 -4.92 -26.35 30.76
N LEU A 1114 -4.29 -26.18 31.92
CA LEU A 1114 -3.08 -25.41 32.15
C LEU A 1114 -1.94 -26.35 32.56
N TYR A 1115 -0.77 -26.16 31.96
CA TYR A 1115 0.45 -26.78 32.44
C TYR A 1115 0.99 -26.00 33.64
N TRP A 1116 0.73 -26.50 34.85
CA TRP A 1116 1.00 -25.86 36.13
C TRP A 1116 2.42 -26.14 36.61
N ASP A 1117 3.37 -25.31 36.18
CA ASP A 1117 4.79 -25.48 36.43
C ASP A 1117 5.50 -24.13 36.61
N LYS A 1118 6.40 -24.02 37.59
CA LYS A 1118 7.08 -22.75 37.94
C LYS A 1118 8.03 -22.24 36.85
N THR A 1119 8.54 -23.12 35.99
CA THR A 1119 9.40 -22.74 34.85
C THR A 1119 8.56 -22.26 33.67
N TRP A 1120 7.39 -22.90 33.45
CA TRP A 1120 6.49 -22.57 32.35
C TRP A 1120 5.45 -21.49 32.69
N ASN A 1121 5.29 -21.14 33.96
CA ASN A 1121 4.43 -20.05 34.41
C ASN A 1121 5.29 -18.90 34.97
N ASP A 1122 5.37 -17.79 34.23
CA ASP A 1122 6.12 -16.58 34.61
C ASP A 1122 5.72 -16.01 35.99
N GLY A 1123 4.47 -16.20 36.41
CA GLY A 1123 4.00 -15.87 37.75
C GLY A 1123 2.77 -16.67 38.17
N GLN A 1124 2.92 -17.51 39.20
CA GLN A 1124 1.80 -18.20 39.87
C GLN A 1124 1.25 -17.39 41.07
N TYR A 1125 1.98 -16.39 41.55
CA TYR A 1125 1.60 -15.52 42.67
C TYR A 1125 1.21 -16.30 43.93
N GLN A 1126 0.08 -15.99 44.58
CA GLN A 1126 -0.39 -16.69 45.79
C GLN A 1126 -1.34 -17.85 45.47
N LEU A 1127 -1.60 -18.15 44.18
CA LEU A 1127 -2.45 -19.27 43.79
C LEU A 1127 -2.00 -20.64 44.34
N PRO A 1128 -0.71 -20.94 44.56
CA PRO A 1128 -0.31 -22.16 45.27
C PRO A 1128 -0.84 -22.26 46.71
N LYS A 1129 -1.12 -21.13 47.38
CA LYS A 1129 -1.76 -21.09 48.70
C LYS A 1129 -3.28 -21.11 48.62
N ILE A 1130 -3.86 -20.98 47.43
CA ILE A 1130 -5.32 -21.02 47.20
C ILE A 1130 -5.73 -22.40 46.67
N PHE A 1131 -4.90 -22.97 45.79
CA PHE A 1131 -5.04 -24.27 45.13
C PHE A 1131 -3.70 -25.04 45.20
N PRO A 1132 -3.32 -25.58 46.37
CA PRO A 1132 -2.04 -26.30 46.54
C PRO A 1132 -1.90 -27.51 45.62
N ASP A 1133 -2.97 -28.29 45.47
CA ASP A 1133 -3.03 -29.50 44.64
C ASP A 1133 -4.36 -29.62 43.86
N LYS A 1134 -4.53 -30.71 43.09
CA LYS A 1134 -5.70 -30.93 42.23
C LYS A 1134 -7.00 -31.23 43.00
N SER A 1135 -6.90 -31.65 44.26
CA SER A 1135 -8.03 -31.99 45.12
C SER A 1135 -8.59 -30.78 45.89
N ALA A 1136 -7.81 -29.69 46.00
CA ALA A 1136 -8.20 -28.49 46.72
C ALA A 1136 -9.52 -27.91 46.17
N ARG A 1137 -10.52 -27.81 47.04
CA ARG A 1137 -11.83 -27.20 46.74
C ARG A 1137 -11.90 -25.81 47.37
N ASN A 1138 -12.09 -24.80 46.54
CA ASN A 1138 -12.13 -23.41 46.97
C ASN A 1138 -13.14 -22.62 46.13
N VAL A 1139 -13.52 -21.43 46.61
CA VAL A 1139 -14.34 -20.47 45.88
C VAL A 1139 -13.57 -19.17 45.80
N VAL A 1140 -13.48 -18.58 44.62
CA VAL A 1140 -12.68 -17.39 44.36
C VAL A 1140 -13.53 -16.37 43.63
N ILE A 1141 -13.63 -15.18 44.18
CA ILE A 1141 -14.21 -14.02 43.49
C ILE A 1141 -13.09 -13.39 42.65
N ASN A 1142 -13.24 -13.45 41.33
CA ASN A 1142 -12.34 -12.83 40.38
C ASN A 1142 -12.85 -11.44 40.01
N THR A 1143 -12.03 -10.41 40.12
CA THR A 1143 -12.41 -9.04 39.76
C THR A 1143 -11.39 -8.42 38.81
N GLY A 1144 -11.83 -7.56 37.90
CA GLY A 1144 -10.95 -6.69 37.13
C GLY A 1144 -10.63 -5.39 37.86
N VAL A 1145 -9.46 -4.78 37.62
CA VAL A 1145 -9.06 -3.50 38.24
C VAL A 1145 -9.56 -2.23 37.51
N GLY A 1146 -10.55 -2.38 36.61
CA GLY A 1146 -11.21 -1.25 35.93
C GLY A 1146 -10.32 -0.39 35.03
N ASN A 1147 -9.39 -1.01 34.29
CA ASN A 1147 -8.37 -0.31 33.50
C ASN A 1147 -8.91 0.23 32.15
N GLY A 1148 -9.83 1.19 32.19
CA GLY A 1148 -10.54 1.72 31.00
C GLY A 1148 -11.66 0.80 30.49
N LYS A 1149 -12.16 -0.09 31.36
CA LYS A 1149 -13.30 -0.97 31.13
C LYS A 1149 -14.21 -0.90 32.35
N ASP A 1150 -15.50 -1.17 32.12
CA ASP A 1150 -16.47 -1.28 33.20
C ASP A 1150 -16.06 -2.36 34.20
N PHE A 1151 -16.32 -2.08 35.49
CA PHE A 1151 -16.06 -3.04 36.55
C PHE A 1151 -16.87 -4.31 36.33
N SER A 1152 -16.23 -5.46 36.55
CA SER A 1152 -16.88 -6.76 36.47
C SER A 1152 -16.24 -7.74 37.44
N ALA A 1153 -17.05 -8.70 37.88
CA ALA A 1153 -16.63 -9.77 38.77
C ALA A 1153 -17.21 -11.12 38.32
N LEU A 1154 -16.48 -12.21 38.56
CA LEU A 1154 -16.88 -13.58 38.25
C LEU A 1154 -16.41 -14.53 39.35
N VAL A 1155 -17.34 -15.27 39.95
CA VAL A 1155 -16.98 -16.34 40.89
C VAL A 1155 -16.49 -17.58 40.13
N SER A 1156 -15.45 -18.25 40.64
CA SER A 1156 -14.97 -19.54 40.11
C SER A 1156 -14.41 -20.43 41.21
N ASP A 1157 -14.39 -21.74 40.95
CA ASP A 1157 -13.79 -22.78 41.78
C ASP A 1157 -12.45 -23.32 41.21
N PHE A 1158 -11.87 -22.63 40.23
CA PHE A 1158 -10.64 -23.03 39.54
C PHE A 1158 -9.52 -21.99 39.66
N ILE A 1159 -8.29 -22.41 39.32
CA ILE A 1159 -7.15 -21.53 39.08
C ILE A 1159 -7.56 -20.51 38.01
N SER A 1160 -7.43 -19.22 38.31
CA SER A 1160 -7.80 -18.13 37.40
C SER A 1160 -6.61 -17.64 36.59
N ASP A 1161 -6.79 -17.42 35.28
CA ASP A 1161 -5.80 -16.74 34.44
C ASP A 1161 -5.65 -15.24 34.77
N PHE A 1162 -4.47 -14.68 34.56
CA PHE A 1162 -4.19 -13.26 34.76
C PHE A 1162 -5.08 -12.34 33.91
N SER A 1163 -5.43 -12.78 32.70
CA SER A 1163 -6.25 -12.01 31.75
C SER A 1163 -7.72 -12.41 31.76
N LEU A 1164 -8.18 -13.22 32.74
CA LEU A 1164 -9.60 -13.60 32.91
C LEU A 1164 -10.54 -12.38 32.89
N ILE A 1165 -10.24 -11.36 33.71
CA ILE A 1165 -10.90 -10.03 33.73
C ILE A 1165 -9.84 -8.91 33.70
N SER A 1166 -8.71 -9.21 33.05
CA SER A 1166 -7.47 -8.42 32.84
C SER A 1166 -7.31 -7.01 33.48
N PRO A 1167 -6.31 -6.82 34.38
CA PRO A 1167 -5.66 -7.86 35.18
C PRO A 1167 -6.61 -8.40 36.26
N ASN A 1168 -6.67 -9.73 36.38
CA ASN A 1168 -7.50 -10.42 37.35
C ASN A 1168 -6.92 -10.33 38.77
N GLN A 1169 -7.76 -9.98 39.75
CA GLN A 1169 -7.53 -10.18 41.17
C GLN A 1169 -8.45 -11.29 41.67
N ALA A 1170 -7.87 -12.32 42.28
CA ALA A 1170 -8.52 -13.47 42.85
C ALA A 1170 -8.60 -13.32 44.37
N TYR A 1171 -9.82 -13.19 44.90
CA TYR A 1171 -10.14 -13.14 46.32
C TYR A 1171 -10.75 -14.47 46.75
N PRO A 1172 -9.99 -15.34 47.44
CA PRO A 1172 -10.45 -16.68 47.80
C PRO A 1172 -11.32 -16.67 49.05
N LEU A 1173 -12.09 -17.74 49.25
CA LEU A 1173 -12.78 -18.03 50.49
C LEU A 1173 -11.83 -18.66 51.53
N TYR A 1174 -10.92 -19.52 51.07
CA TYR A 1174 -9.94 -20.19 51.92
C TYR A 1174 -8.51 -19.99 51.42
N TYR A 1175 -7.53 -20.08 52.31
CA TYR A 1175 -6.13 -20.28 51.94
C TYR A 1175 -5.50 -21.41 52.76
N TYR A 1176 -4.38 -21.93 52.28
CA TYR A 1176 -3.66 -23.07 52.82
C TYR A 1176 -2.25 -22.64 53.26
N ASP A 1177 -1.79 -23.17 54.40
CA ASP A 1177 -0.40 -23.05 54.81
C ASP A 1177 0.48 -24.12 54.14
N ASP A 1178 1.80 -24.08 54.40
CA ASP A 1178 2.76 -24.99 53.81
C ASP A 1178 2.60 -26.45 54.31
N LEU A 1179 1.80 -26.66 55.36
CA LEU A 1179 1.42 -27.98 55.90
C LEU A 1179 0.09 -28.50 55.31
N GLY A 1180 -0.60 -27.69 54.51
CA GLY A 1180 -1.89 -28.03 53.92
C GLY A 1180 -3.09 -27.75 54.83
N ASN A 1181 -2.92 -27.06 55.96
CA ASN A 1181 -4.04 -26.68 56.81
C ASN A 1181 -4.84 -25.54 56.17
N ARG A 1182 -6.18 -25.63 56.23
CA ARG A 1182 -7.10 -24.67 55.61
C ARG A 1182 -7.55 -23.59 56.60
N TYR A 1183 -7.45 -22.33 56.19
CA TYR A 1183 -7.89 -21.16 56.95
C TYR A 1183 -8.89 -20.32 56.16
N ASN A 1184 -9.75 -19.57 56.85
CA ASN A 1184 -10.65 -18.60 56.22
C ASN A 1184 -9.84 -17.38 55.74
N ALA A 1185 -10.07 -16.94 54.50
CA ALA A 1185 -9.41 -15.78 53.93
C ALA A 1185 -10.13 -14.45 54.25
N ILE A 1186 -11.38 -14.48 54.71
CA ILE A 1186 -12.09 -13.31 55.23
C ILE A 1186 -11.44 -12.89 56.55
N SER A 1187 -11.07 -11.62 56.65
CA SER A 1187 -10.35 -11.12 57.82
C SER A 1187 -11.22 -11.14 59.08
N GLY A 1188 -10.58 -11.36 60.23
CA GLY A 1188 -11.24 -11.19 61.53
C GLY A 1188 -11.76 -9.76 61.74
N TYR A 1189 -11.09 -8.75 61.17
CA TYR A 1189 -11.53 -7.35 61.21
C TYR A 1189 -12.88 -7.16 60.52
N ALA A 1190 -13.01 -7.62 59.28
CA ALA A 1190 -14.23 -7.48 58.49
C ALA A 1190 -15.39 -8.26 59.12
N LEU A 1191 -15.13 -9.47 59.62
CA LEU A 1191 -16.15 -10.26 60.32
C LEU A 1191 -16.64 -9.57 61.59
N ASN A 1192 -15.74 -8.98 62.38
CA ASN A 1192 -16.12 -8.24 63.59
C ASN A 1192 -16.88 -6.97 63.26
N LEU A 1193 -16.52 -6.26 62.19
CA LEU A 1193 -17.23 -5.07 61.75
C LEU A 1193 -18.65 -5.41 61.26
N PHE A 1194 -18.79 -6.48 60.48
CA PHE A 1194 -20.09 -6.98 60.03
C PHE A 1194 -20.98 -7.43 61.20
N LYS A 1195 -20.42 -8.07 62.23
CA LYS A 1195 -21.17 -8.47 63.44
C LYS A 1195 -21.64 -7.29 64.29
N ARG A 1196 -20.95 -6.14 64.20
CA ARG A 1196 -21.28 -4.92 64.95
C ARG A 1196 -22.33 -4.06 64.23
N HIS A 1197 -22.45 -4.21 62.92
CA HIS A 1197 -23.49 -3.61 62.11
C HIS A 1197 -24.76 -4.45 62.22
#